data_AF-A0A1S9D827-F1
#
_entry.id   AF-A0A1S9D827-F1
#
_cell.length_a   1.000
_cell.length_b   1.000
_cell.length_c   1.000
_cell.angle_alpha   90.00
_cell.angle_beta   90.00
_cell.angle_gamma   90.00
#
_symmetry.space_group_name_H-M   'P 1'
#
loop_
_entity.id
_entity.type
_entity.pdbx_description
1 polymer ?
#
loop_
_entity_poly.entity_id
_entity_poly.type
_entity_poly.pdbx_seq_one_letter_code
_entity_poly.pdbx_strand_id
1 'polypeptide(L)'
;MTVSQVRRVTVIGAGISGVVSTAHLVAAGFEVTVFERNQQTGGIWLYDEQTPLECSFPSPDPSLADKVEKNARFDREKLRLQHAPPGPCYKNLTTNVSTPLMRIKLRAWPENTPDFVHHSVVNEYIRDIALSTGVDERTIYGARVEHVYKNGGKWHVNWSVLDDNGSIDGLEERRLISTFDAVVVASGHYHSPHIPDIPGLSEVKKRWPSRVIHSKRYRTPEVYRDENVLMIGGGVSSMDISRDLGPFAKMIFQSTRNGDADPPALMLPDNAVRIGEIDHLELLSGTGDTLPEGDPLPLILCLKSSQRLCKIHKIIVCTGYQIVFPFLPDYHDDSMPLQDADDTILVTNGTQVHNIHRDIFYIPDPTLAFVGIPYFNTTFTLFEFQAIAVTAVWSQTACLPSTTEMRREYLVKQKQTGGGRKFHSLKDKEKEYVRDLMAWINDGRNAHGLVPIEGHTAAWFEAMDKLWDEARAAMKERKEQQEKIIKRIPFSADSLGILRRRYFHPLSRFPGPFLGSVTSLYQTYWHVHPNKTLHDTELHKKYGPIVRYSPNGLIVNDPALLPVIYNRRANKTDFYAPVFDTHSTFTRKDYREHVASRKAISHAYSVTNTRLFEPQVDGILSELISLLSESATEKRLVDIMEYGSWFTYDVTSLFVCGKPFGFVEKRTDVQGLIQNKNKVLFIVFIMTIQENLSWIVRNTRLGRRYLMPHPTDQSGLGVVMAERDRIVDAVIDSDGKVKRHLLVKGSLLSSLMEILGTEGCPLSLVDVKAEIFFAMLAGSSVTPSQLARVIFHISRNFKVQEKLYEELVAAEQDGRIPPLSAIISDEQAHRLPFLSACIREAQRYAPTMSQLPRYAPEGTGLELHEQYVPPGTSVSTSPWIIGRNKDLYGEDANSFRPERWLEASPEEERRWDHFSFHFGYGARKCLANNFGLMQLYKVAAEVFRRFEVKVEGSNEDTVSGGPPASARFRFDRRARSWS
;
A
#
# COMPACT_ATOMS: atom_id res chain seq x y z
N MET A 1 31.94 -23.20 27.83
CA MET A 1 33.18 -22.61 28.37
C MET A 1 33.04 -22.49 29.88
N THR A 2 34.06 -22.82 30.67
CA THR A 2 34.05 -22.58 32.11
C THR A 2 34.33 -21.10 32.35
N VAL A 3 33.31 -20.34 32.76
CA VAL A 3 33.51 -18.97 33.25
C VAL A 3 34.47 -19.06 34.45
N SER A 4 35.52 -18.23 34.49
CA SER A 4 36.42 -18.13 35.64
C SER A 4 35.62 -18.02 36.95
N GLN A 5 36.13 -18.51 38.07
CA GLN A 5 35.38 -18.51 39.35
C GLN A 5 34.90 -17.09 39.71
N VAL A 6 33.63 -16.80 39.44
CA VAL A 6 32.96 -15.53 39.77
C VAL A 6 32.59 -15.58 41.25
N ARG A 7 32.97 -14.58 42.02
CA ARG A 7 32.62 -14.49 43.46
C ARG A 7 32.06 -13.12 43.81
N ARG A 8 32.73 -12.05 43.38
CA ARG A 8 32.33 -10.66 43.61
C ARG A 8 31.69 -10.08 42.36
N VAL A 9 30.43 -9.70 42.45
CA VAL A 9 29.60 -9.27 41.31
C VAL A 9 29.09 -7.87 41.57
N THR A 10 29.01 -7.06 40.52
CA THR A 10 28.30 -5.79 40.57
C THR A 10 27.05 -5.82 39.71
N VAL A 11 26.01 -5.14 40.16
CA VAL A 11 24.79 -4.88 39.38
C VAL A 11 24.62 -3.37 39.22
N ILE A 12 24.44 -2.89 38.00
CA ILE A 12 24.29 -1.47 37.69
C ILE A 12 22.81 -1.17 37.50
N GLY A 13 22.21 -0.44 38.43
CA GLY A 13 20.79 -0.12 38.50
C GLY A 13 20.02 -1.01 39.48
N ALA A 14 19.13 -0.40 40.26
CA ALA A 14 18.24 -1.04 41.24
C ALA A 14 16.75 -0.86 40.87
N GLY A 15 16.46 -0.84 39.56
CA GLY A 15 15.13 -1.14 39.04
C GLY A 15 14.82 -2.64 39.14
N ILE A 16 13.63 -3.06 38.69
CA ILE A 16 13.19 -4.46 38.80
C ILE A 16 14.23 -5.47 38.24
N SER A 17 14.86 -5.19 37.10
CA SER A 17 15.91 -6.04 36.51
C SER A 17 17.10 -6.24 37.46
N GLY A 18 17.52 -5.17 38.14
CA GLY A 18 18.63 -5.20 39.07
C GLY A 18 18.27 -5.86 40.40
N VAL A 19 17.05 -5.60 40.87
CA VAL A 19 16.52 -6.22 42.10
C VAL A 19 16.42 -7.75 41.95
N VAL A 20 15.82 -8.26 40.87
CA VAL A 20 15.72 -9.71 40.66
C VAL A 20 17.09 -10.35 40.41
N SER A 21 17.98 -9.67 39.68
CA SER A 21 19.35 -10.13 39.46
C SER A 21 20.12 -10.25 40.77
N THR A 22 20.07 -9.22 41.61
CA THR A 22 20.76 -9.21 42.90
C THR A 22 20.19 -10.26 43.85
N ALA A 23 18.85 -10.37 43.95
CA ALA A 23 18.21 -11.34 44.83
C ALA A 23 18.61 -12.79 44.51
N HIS A 24 18.60 -13.19 43.23
CA HIS A 24 19.01 -14.54 42.81
C HIS A 24 20.51 -14.79 43.02
N LEU A 25 21.37 -13.80 42.73
CA LEU A 25 22.82 -13.90 42.97
C LEU A 25 23.14 -14.01 44.46
N VAL A 26 22.49 -13.21 45.32
CA VAL A 26 22.68 -13.29 46.78
C VAL A 26 22.22 -14.65 47.31
N ALA A 27 21.07 -15.15 46.84
CA ALA A 27 20.58 -16.48 47.21
C ALA A 27 21.54 -17.61 46.78
N ALA A 28 22.29 -17.42 45.69
CA ALA A 28 23.32 -18.34 45.23
C ALA A 28 24.69 -18.15 45.91
N GLY A 29 24.83 -17.21 46.85
CA GLY A 29 26.03 -17.01 47.67
C GLY A 29 27.07 -16.05 47.08
N PHE A 30 26.74 -15.26 46.06
CA PHE A 30 27.66 -14.26 45.50
C PHE A 30 27.77 -13.02 46.41
N GLU A 31 28.95 -12.40 46.43
CA GLU A 31 29.15 -11.09 47.05
C GLU A 31 28.71 -10.00 46.05
N VAL A 32 27.51 -9.45 46.26
CA VAL A 32 26.92 -8.50 45.31
C VAL A 32 26.95 -7.07 45.86
N THR A 33 27.37 -6.13 45.02
CA THR A 33 27.20 -4.67 45.22
C THR A 33 26.32 -4.11 44.11
N VAL A 34 25.33 -3.29 44.47
CA VAL A 34 24.46 -2.62 43.51
C VAL A 34 24.75 -1.13 43.49
N PHE A 35 24.89 -0.54 42.31
CA PHE A 35 25.01 0.91 42.15
C PHE A 35 23.70 1.48 41.61
N GLU A 36 23.05 2.36 42.38
CA GLU A 36 21.81 3.04 41.99
C GLU A 36 22.00 4.54 42.11
N ARG A 37 21.80 5.27 41.01
CA ARG A 37 21.97 6.72 40.99
C ARG A 37 20.86 7.45 41.73
N ASN A 38 19.67 6.86 41.81
CA ASN A 38 18.58 7.39 42.62
C ASN A 38 18.82 7.12 44.11
N GLN A 39 18.05 7.81 44.95
CA GLN A 39 18.08 7.63 46.41
C GLN A 39 17.21 6.45 46.89
N GLN A 40 16.63 5.69 45.96
CA GLN A 40 15.69 4.60 46.24
C GLN A 40 15.63 3.60 45.09
N THR A 41 15.28 2.34 45.40
CA THR A 41 14.93 1.29 44.45
C THR A 41 13.63 1.59 43.71
N GLY A 42 13.49 1.05 42.49
CA GLY A 42 12.27 1.22 41.68
C GLY A 42 12.54 1.53 40.21
N GLY A 43 13.71 2.06 39.89
CA GLY A 43 14.10 2.41 38.53
C GLY A 43 13.10 3.41 37.91
N ILE A 44 12.52 3.07 36.75
CA ILE A 44 11.57 3.96 36.06
C ILE A 44 10.24 4.14 36.78
N TRP A 45 9.92 3.32 37.79
CA TRP A 45 8.66 3.42 38.55
C TRP A 45 8.72 4.44 39.69
N LEU A 46 9.93 4.90 40.02
CA LEU A 46 10.13 6.03 40.92
C LEU A 46 9.62 7.30 40.24
N TYR A 47 8.53 7.84 40.77
CA TYR A 47 7.99 9.13 40.33
C TYR A 47 8.72 10.28 41.01
N ASP A 48 9.05 11.29 40.22
CA ASP A 48 9.66 12.53 40.67
C ASP A 48 8.91 13.67 40.00
N GLU A 49 8.43 14.63 40.80
CA GLU A 49 7.72 15.80 40.31
C GLU A 49 8.64 16.71 39.47
N GLN A 50 9.95 16.67 39.70
CA GLN A 50 10.94 17.42 38.94
C GLN A 50 11.03 16.90 37.51
N THR A 51 11.21 17.83 36.57
CA THR A 51 11.47 17.49 35.16
C THR A 51 12.97 17.32 34.93
N PRO A 52 13.40 16.30 34.17
CA PRO A 52 14.80 16.16 33.82
C PRO A 52 15.25 17.33 32.93
N LEU A 53 16.56 17.55 32.85
CA LEU A 53 17.14 18.57 31.97
C LEU A 53 16.69 18.40 30.51
N GLU A 54 16.73 19.50 29.77
CA GLU A 54 16.36 19.50 28.35
C GLU A 54 17.26 18.56 27.55
N CYS A 55 16.66 17.74 26.71
CA CYS A 55 17.38 16.90 25.76
C CYS A 55 17.67 17.67 24.46
N SER A 56 18.63 17.19 23.69
CA SER A 56 18.93 17.76 22.37
C SER A 56 17.82 17.47 21.35
N PHE A 57 17.65 18.37 20.39
CA PHE A 57 16.75 18.23 19.24
C PHE A 57 17.54 18.52 17.95
N PRO A 58 17.86 17.51 17.11
CA PRO A 58 17.59 16.07 17.29
C PRO A 58 18.46 15.43 18.40
N SER A 59 18.25 14.13 18.66
CA SER A 59 19.07 13.38 19.62
C SER A 59 20.54 13.40 19.23
N PRO A 60 21.47 13.45 20.20
CA PRO A 60 22.87 13.29 19.91
C PRO A 60 23.19 11.84 19.53
N ASP A 61 24.42 11.62 19.08
CA ASP A 61 24.92 10.27 18.88
C ASP A 61 24.92 9.46 20.19
N PRO A 62 24.68 8.14 20.14
CA PRO A 62 24.60 7.27 21.32
C PRO A 62 25.78 7.37 22.30
N SER A 63 27.02 7.53 21.84
CA SER A 63 28.18 7.72 22.74
C SER A 63 28.17 9.06 23.48
N LEU A 64 27.42 10.05 22.97
CA LEU A 64 27.29 11.39 23.56
C LEU A 64 26.03 11.53 24.41
N ALA A 65 25.11 10.57 24.34
CA ALA A 65 23.90 10.55 25.14
C ALA A 65 24.21 10.45 26.64
N ASP A 66 23.45 11.18 27.47
CA ASP A 66 23.58 11.21 28.94
C ASP A 66 24.96 11.70 29.47
N LYS A 67 25.78 12.35 28.63
CA LYS A 67 27.04 12.98 29.06
C LYS A 67 26.80 14.20 29.96
N VAL A 68 27.60 14.27 31.03
CA VAL A 68 27.55 15.34 32.04
C VAL A 68 28.39 16.54 31.58
N GLU A 69 27.87 17.76 31.74
CA GLU A 69 28.63 18.97 31.44
C GLU A 69 29.71 19.21 32.50
N LYS A 70 30.98 19.26 32.09
CA LYS A 70 32.14 19.37 33.00
C LYS A 70 32.19 20.66 33.83
N ASN A 71 31.40 21.69 33.49
CA ASN A 71 31.44 23.03 34.11
C ASN A 71 30.20 23.39 34.96
N ALA A 72 29.36 22.43 35.35
CA ALA A 72 28.12 22.68 36.10
C ALA A 72 28.31 23.11 37.58
N ARG A 73 29.56 23.40 38.02
CA ARG A 73 29.92 23.63 39.44
C ARG A 73 29.17 24.77 40.13
N PHE A 74 28.59 25.71 39.38
CA PHE A 74 27.93 26.90 39.94
C PHE A 74 26.42 26.76 40.13
N ASP A 75 25.82 25.63 39.76
CA ASP A 75 24.38 25.37 39.90
C ASP A 75 24.13 24.02 40.59
N ARG A 76 23.82 24.09 41.89
CA ARG A 76 23.59 22.95 42.78
C ARG A 76 22.45 22.06 42.30
N GLU A 77 21.38 22.65 41.76
CA GLU A 77 20.19 21.92 41.30
C GLU A 77 20.48 21.22 39.97
N LYS A 78 21.12 21.93 39.04
CA LYS A 78 21.57 21.34 37.76
C LYS A 78 22.54 20.19 37.99
N LEU A 79 23.47 20.29 38.94
CA LEU A 79 24.39 19.20 39.27
C LEU A 79 23.66 17.97 39.81
N ARG A 80 22.66 18.16 40.70
CA ARG A 80 21.80 17.05 41.17
C ARG A 80 21.03 16.39 40.03
N LEU A 81 20.40 17.17 39.16
CA LEU A 81 19.66 16.67 38.01
C LEU A 81 20.54 15.98 36.96
N GLN A 82 21.82 16.36 36.81
CA GLN A 82 22.78 15.65 35.95
C GLN A 82 23.30 14.35 36.60
N HIS A 83 23.37 14.30 37.92
CA HIS A 83 23.84 13.13 38.66
C HIS A 83 22.78 12.02 38.68
N ALA A 84 21.55 12.38 39.03
CA ALA A 84 20.40 11.47 39.06
C ALA A 84 19.20 12.08 38.32
N PRO A 85 19.17 12.04 36.97
CA PRO A 85 18.07 12.60 36.21
C PRO A 85 16.75 11.87 36.49
N PRO A 86 15.64 12.61 36.76
CA PRO A 86 14.31 12.04 36.89
C PRO A 86 13.92 11.10 35.74
N GLY A 87 13.25 10.00 36.10
CA GLY A 87 12.71 9.02 35.17
C GLY A 87 11.51 9.55 34.35
N PRO A 88 10.99 8.73 33.42
CA PRO A 88 9.84 9.09 32.58
C PRO A 88 8.48 8.86 33.26
N CYS A 89 8.44 8.41 34.51
CA CYS A 89 7.20 8.21 35.26
C CYS A 89 6.43 9.54 35.38
N TYR A 90 5.13 9.51 35.17
CA TYR A 90 4.23 10.65 35.31
C TYR A 90 3.13 10.35 36.32
N LYS A 91 2.51 11.40 36.84
CA LYS A 91 1.73 11.36 38.09
C LYS A 91 0.60 10.34 38.09
N ASN A 92 -0.10 10.20 36.96
CA ASN A 92 -1.26 9.33 36.83
C ASN A 92 -0.93 7.99 36.13
N LEU A 93 0.35 7.64 36.01
CA LEU A 93 0.77 6.44 35.30
C LEU A 93 0.19 5.19 35.98
N THR A 94 -0.49 4.36 35.21
CA THR A 94 -0.91 3.01 35.59
C THR A 94 -0.20 1.97 34.73
N THR A 95 -0.11 0.74 35.22
CA THR A 95 0.40 -0.36 34.40
C THR A 95 -0.49 -0.56 33.17
N ASN A 96 0.13 -0.94 32.06
CA ASN A 96 -0.52 -1.37 30.83
C ASN A 96 -0.38 -2.89 30.59
N VAL A 97 0.30 -3.57 31.51
CA VAL A 97 0.41 -5.03 31.62
C VAL A 97 -0.26 -5.42 32.93
N SER A 98 -1.02 -6.52 32.91
CA SER A 98 -1.76 -6.93 34.09
C SER A 98 -0.84 -7.50 35.17
N THR A 99 -1.22 -7.36 36.45
CA THR A 99 -0.43 -7.83 37.59
C THR A 99 -0.12 -9.34 37.53
N PRO A 100 -1.02 -10.26 37.09
CA PRO A 100 -0.65 -11.67 36.93
C PRO A 100 0.49 -11.90 35.93
N LEU A 101 0.55 -11.08 34.88
CA LEU A 101 1.61 -11.14 33.87
C LEU A 101 2.94 -10.55 34.34
N MET A 102 2.91 -9.67 35.36
CA MET A 102 4.09 -9.06 35.98
C MET A 102 4.56 -9.81 37.24
N ARG A 103 3.87 -10.89 37.64
CA ARG A 103 4.16 -11.63 38.88
C ARG A 103 5.45 -12.43 38.79
N ILE A 104 6.46 -12.01 39.55
CA ILE A 104 7.72 -12.75 39.71
C ILE A 104 7.62 -13.90 40.73
N LYS A 105 8.63 -14.76 40.82
CA LYS A 105 8.73 -15.90 41.75
C LYS A 105 9.18 -15.50 43.14
N LEU A 106 10.01 -14.45 43.25
CA LEU A 106 10.49 -13.96 44.55
C LEU A 106 9.38 -13.45 45.46
N ARG A 107 8.26 -12.97 44.91
CA ARG A 107 7.13 -12.45 45.67
C ARG A 107 5.85 -12.55 44.84
N ALA A 108 4.72 -12.80 45.48
CA ALA A 108 3.40 -12.66 44.86
C ALA A 108 2.84 -11.26 45.13
N TRP A 109 1.96 -10.78 44.24
CA TRP A 109 1.15 -9.60 44.53
C TRP A 109 0.26 -9.84 45.77
N PRO A 110 -0.03 -8.81 46.59
CA PRO A 110 -1.01 -8.92 47.66
C PRO A 110 -2.36 -9.46 47.16
N GLU A 111 -3.08 -10.20 48.00
CA GLU A 111 -4.42 -10.67 47.65
C GLU A 111 -5.34 -9.51 47.28
N ASN A 112 -6.19 -9.71 46.26
CA ASN A 112 -7.11 -8.71 45.72
C ASN A 112 -6.43 -7.48 45.07
N THR A 113 -5.15 -7.55 44.72
CA THR A 113 -4.51 -6.51 43.89
C THR A 113 -5.20 -6.44 42.53
N PRO A 114 -5.62 -5.24 42.06
CA PRO A 114 -6.23 -5.09 40.73
C PRO A 114 -5.33 -5.56 39.58
N ASP A 115 -5.94 -5.90 38.44
CA ASP A 115 -5.20 -6.28 37.22
C ASP A 115 -4.30 -5.13 36.75
N PHE A 116 -4.75 -3.87 36.82
CA PHE A 116 -3.95 -2.70 36.47
C PHE A 116 -3.84 -1.75 37.66
N VAL A 117 -2.62 -1.36 38.00
CA VAL A 117 -2.34 -0.61 39.24
C VAL A 117 -1.56 0.67 38.96
N HIS A 118 -1.68 1.62 39.89
CA HIS A 118 -0.94 2.88 39.85
C HIS A 118 0.57 2.65 40.01
N HIS A 119 1.41 3.50 39.41
CA HIS A 119 2.86 3.37 39.45
C HIS A 119 3.41 3.29 40.89
N SER A 120 2.75 3.92 41.86
CA SER A 120 3.14 3.87 43.27
C SER A 120 3.05 2.46 43.86
N VAL A 121 2.02 1.68 43.49
CA VAL A 121 1.85 0.29 43.92
C VAL A 121 2.94 -0.60 43.32
N VAL A 122 3.32 -0.34 42.06
CA VAL A 122 4.42 -1.05 41.41
C VAL A 122 5.76 -0.73 42.08
N ASN A 123 6.00 0.55 42.40
CA ASN A 123 7.21 0.97 43.09
C ASN A 123 7.31 0.34 44.48
N GLU A 124 6.23 0.35 45.25
CA GLU A 124 6.14 -0.32 46.56
C GLU A 124 6.43 -1.82 46.43
N TYR A 125 5.85 -2.49 45.44
CA TYR A 125 6.12 -3.90 45.16
C TYR A 125 7.61 -4.19 44.90
N ILE A 126 8.30 -3.37 44.09
CA ILE A 126 9.73 -3.51 43.83
C ILE A 126 10.55 -3.29 45.11
N ARG A 127 10.22 -2.25 45.88
CA ARG A 127 10.90 -1.93 47.15
C ARG A 127 10.73 -3.06 48.17
N ASP A 128 9.54 -3.60 48.28
CA ASP A 128 9.21 -4.72 49.14
C ASP A 128 10.06 -5.96 48.83
N ILE A 129 10.23 -6.28 47.55
CA ILE A 129 11.13 -7.36 47.11
C ILE A 129 12.56 -7.03 47.54
N ALA A 130 13.03 -5.81 47.25
CA ALA A 130 14.40 -5.40 47.56
C ALA A 130 14.73 -5.50 49.06
N LEU A 131 13.79 -5.07 49.91
CA LEU A 131 13.90 -5.20 51.37
C LEU A 131 13.88 -6.66 51.81
N SER A 132 12.90 -7.45 51.37
CA SER A 132 12.74 -8.84 51.82
C SER A 132 13.84 -9.79 51.34
N THR A 133 14.58 -9.42 50.29
CA THR A 133 15.65 -10.24 49.69
C THR A 133 17.06 -9.73 50.01
N GLY A 134 17.19 -8.67 50.83
CA GLY A 134 18.49 -8.10 51.21
C GLY A 134 19.21 -7.35 50.10
N VAL A 135 18.49 -6.95 49.03
CA VAL A 135 19.05 -6.12 47.94
C VAL A 135 19.29 -4.69 48.42
N ASP A 136 18.39 -4.17 49.25
CA ASP A 136 18.47 -2.79 49.77
C ASP A 136 19.78 -2.53 50.52
N GLU A 137 20.17 -3.43 51.42
CA GLU A 137 21.42 -3.37 52.21
C GLU A 137 22.70 -3.45 51.35
N ARG A 138 22.59 -3.94 50.12
CA ARG A 138 23.69 -4.12 49.16
C ARG A 138 23.75 -3.01 48.13
N THR A 139 22.78 -2.09 48.15
CA THR A 139 22.65 -1.01 47.21
C THR A 139 23.31 0.25 47.73
N ILE A 140 24.24 0.78 46.96
CA ILE A 140 24.81 2.10 47.19
C ILE A 140 23.91 3.10 46.45
N TYR A 141 23.02 3.74 47.20
CA TYR A 141 22.12 4.77 46.70
C TYR A 141 22.85 6.09 46.43
N GLY A 142 22.36 6.85 45.47
CA GLY A 142 23.02 8.06 45.00
C GLY A 142 24.34 7.80 44.28
N ALA A 143 24.63 6.57 43.88
CA ALA A 143 25.87 6.20 43.18
C ALA A 143 25.66 6.15 41.67
N ARG A 144 26.28 7.10 40.96
CA ARG A 144 26.29 7.14 39.49
C ARG A 144 27.52 6.43 38.96
N VAL A 145 27.34 5.38 38.16
CA VAL A 145 28.44 4.74 37.45
C VAL A 145 28.86 5.59 36.25
N GLU A 146 30.15 5.93 36.17
CA GLU A 146 30.73 6.79 35.14
C GLU A 146 31.45 5.98 34.05
N HIS A 147 32.16 4.90 34.41
CA HIS A 147 32.91 4.07 33.47
C HIS A 147 33.12 2.65 34.00
N VAL A 148 32.93 1.66 33.14
CA VAL A 148 33.15 0.24 33.41
C VAL A 148 34.10 -0.29 32.34
N TYR A 149 35.23 -0.85 32.76
CA TYR A 149 36.22 -1.41 31.85
C TYR A 149 36.89 -2.63 32.46
N LYS A 150 37.44 -3.50 31.60
CA LYS A 150 38.14 -4.70 32.05
C LYS A 150 39.65 -4.47 32.04
N ASN A 151 40.31 -4.68 33.18
CA ASN A 151 41.76 -4.58 33.31
C ASN A 151 42.28 -5.66 34.27
N GLY A 152 43.32 -6.40 33.85
CA GLY A 152 43.90 -7.47 34.66
C GLY A 152 42.93 -8.61 34.97
N GLY A 153 41.98 -8.89 34.07
CA GLY A 153 40.96 -9.94 34.24
C GLY A 153 39.81 -9.59 35.18
N LYS A 154 39.81 -8.40 35.80
CA LYS A 154 38.72 -7.90 36.65
C LYS A 154 38.03 -6.71 36.00
N TRP A 155 36.76 -6.52 36.32
CA TRP A 155 36.00 -5.33 35.94
C TRP A 155 36.25 -4.22 36.95
N HIS A 156 36.63 -3.05 36.47
CA HIS A 156 36.76 -1.82 37.25
C HIS A 156 35.55 -0.96 36.99
N VAL A 157 34.90 -0.50 38.05
CA VAL A 157 33.73 0.37 38.01
C VAL A 157 34.11 1.69 38.66
N ASN A 158 34.20 2.74 37.85
CA ASN A 158 34.35 4.12 38.29
C ASN A 158 32.95 4.67 38.56
N TRP A 159 32.73 5.21 39.74
CA TRP A 159 31.43 5.74 40.14
C TRP A 159 31.59 6.98 41.03
N SER A 160 30.53 7.78 41.13
CA SER A 160 30.50 9.00 41.93
C SER A 160 29.26 9.11 42.80
N VAL A 161 29.41 9.80 43.93
CA VAL A 161 28.33 10.23 44.82
C VAL A 161 28.45 11.74 45.06
N LEU A 162 27.32 12.41 45.26
CA LEU A 162 27.30 13.80 45.69
C LEU A 162 27.32 13.85 47.22
N ASP A 163 28.38 14.43 47.80
CA ASP A 163 28.49 14.69 49.24
C ASP A 163 27.99 16.13 49.53
N ASP A 164 27.05 16.24 50.47
CA ASP A 164 26.49 17.52 50.93
C ASP A 164 27.20 17.93 52.22
N ASN A 165 28.35 18.59 52.08
CA ASN A 165 29.21 18.95 53.22
C ASN A 165 28.65 20.13 54.06
N GLY A 166 27.44 20.60 53.78
CA GLY A 166 26.82 21.74 54.46
C GLY A 166 27.49 23.10 54.23
N SER A 167 28.49 23.17 53.33
CA SER A 167 29.22 24.41 53.02
C SER A 167 28.45 25.30 52.03
N ILE A 168 28.75 26.60 52.04
CA ILE A 168 28.19 27.59 51.09
C ILE A 168 28.77 27.37 49.66
N ASP A 169 29.95 26.75 49.57
CA ASP A 169 30.68 26.49 48.32
C ASP A 169 30.34 25.11 47.72
N GLY A 170 29.08 24.92 47.31
CA GLY A 170 28.66 23.87 46.36
C GLY A 170 28.59 22.41 46.87
N LEU A 171 27.97 21.56 46.06
CA LEU A 171 27.96 20.10 46.21
C LEU A 171 29.28 19.54 45.67
N GLU A 172 29.98 18.71 46.44
CA GLU A 172 31.18 18.03 45.96
C GLU A 172 30.85 16.64 45.41
N GLU A 173 31.40 16.31 44.25
CA GLU A 173 31.25 15.00 43.64
C GLU A 173 32.47 14.12 43.95
N ARG A 174 32.31 13.18 44.88
CA ARG A 174 33.35 12.23 45.28
C ARG A 174 33.37 11.06 44.31
N ARG A 175 34.54 10.78 43.72
CA ARG A 175 34.77 9.69 42.76
C ARG A 175 35.51 8.54 43.40
N LEU A 176 35.06 7.33 43.11
CA LEU A 176 35.52 6.07 43.69
C LEU A 176 35.68 5.03 42.59
N ILE A 177 36.53 4.03 42.85
CA ILE A 177 36.76 2.89 41.95
C ILE A 177 36.55 1.61 42.75
N SER A 178 35.84 0.65 42.16
CA SER A 178 35.56 -0.66 42.77
C SER A 178 35.80 -1.77 41.75
N THR A 179 36.24 -2.95 42.21
CA THR A 179 36.65 -4.06 41.34
C THR A 179 35.80 -5.31 41.55
N PHE A 180 35.45 -5.98 40.46
CA PHE A 180 34.52 -7.11 40.43
C PHE A 180 34.97 -8.20 39.44
N ASP A 181 34.46 -9.42 39.62
CA ASP A 181 34.65 -10.55 38.72
C ASP A 181 33.72 -10.50 37.51
N ALA A 182 32.50 -10.01 37.73
CA ALA A 182 31.45 -9.95 36.74
C ALA A 182 30.53 -8.73 36.96
N VAL A 183 29.87 -8.30 35.89
CA VAL A 183 29.00 -7.11 35.83
C VAL A 183 27.66 -7.50 35.23
N VAL A 184 26.57 -7.21 35.94
CA VAL A 184 25.21 -7.21 35.37
C VAL A 184 24.81 -5.77 35.06
N VAL A 185 24.55 -5.50 33.79
CA VAL A 185 23.97 -4.24 33.33
C VAL A 185 22.45 -4.34 33.42
N ALA A 186 21.88 -3.66 34.41
CA ALA A 186 20.45 -3.59 34.70
C ALA A 186 19.93 -2.14 34.75
N SER A 187 20.64 -1.23 34.06
CA SER A 187 20.36 0.22 34.07
C SER A 187 19.07 0.60 33.32
N GLY A 188 18.51 -0.34 32.56
CA GLY A 188 17.42 -0.11 31.62
C GLY A 188 17.85 0.74 30.41
N HIS A 189 16.93 0.88 29.45
CA HIS A 189 17.17 1.59 28.19
C HIS A 189 16.11 2.69 27.90
N TYR A 190 15.34 3.10 28.90
CA TYR A 190 14.34 4.17 28.78
C TYR A 190 14.79 5.48 29.42
N HIS A 191 16.06 5.83 29.20
CA HIS A 191 16.68 6.99 29.85
C HIS A 191 17.16 8.06 28.83
N SER A 192 17.66 7.69 27.66
CA SER A 192 18.08 8.64 26.61
C SER A 192 16.98 8.84 25.55
N PRO A 193 16.32 10.01 25.47
CA PRO A 193 15.28 10.29 24.47
C PRO A 193 15.76 10.06 23.03
N HIS A 194 14.89 9.53 22.19
CA HIS A 194 15.13 9.44 20.74
C HIS A 194 14.27 10.50 20.03
N ILE A 195 14.91 11.56 19.53
CA ILE A 195 14.30 12.68 18.83
C ILE A 195 14.77 12.63 17.37
N PRO A 196 13.86 12.35 16.41
CA PRO A 196 14.21 12.33 15.00
C PRO A 196 14.51 13.74 14.48
N ASP A 197 15.37 13.82 13.46
CA ASP A 197 15.66 15.07 12.75
C ASP A 197 14.53 15.41 11.76
N ILE A 198 13.43 15.92 12.30
CA ILE A 198 12.30 16.41 11.50
C ILE A 198 12.58 17.88 11.15
N PRO A 199 12.60 18.25 9.85
CA PRO A 199 12.86 19.62 9.44
C PRO A 199 11.94 20.63 10.13
N GLY A 200 12.54 21.67 10.73
CA GLY A 200 11.85 22.71 11.50
C GLY A 200 11.60 22.39 12.99
N LEU A 201 11.68 21.12 13.43
CA LEU A 201 11.36 20.76 14.83
C LEU A 201 12.38 21.34 15.82
N SER A 202 13.67 21.28 15.48
CA SER A 202 14.77 21.84 16.30
C SER A 202 14.66 23.36 16.43
N GLU A 203 14.28 24.04 15.34
CA GLU A 203 14.06 25.49 15.33
C GLU A 203 12.87 25.90 16.20
N VAL A 204 11.74 25.20 16.09
CA VAL A 204 10.55 25.41 16.94
C VAL A 204 10.90 25.19 18.41
N LYS A 205 11.65 24.13 18.74
CA LYS A 205 12.10 23.87 20.11
C LYS A 205 13.01 24.99 20.63
N LYS A 206 13.96 25.46 19.83
CA LYS A 206 14.87 26.54 20.22
C LYS A 206 14.11 27.84 20.51
N ARG A 207 13.06 28.12 19.72
CA ARG A 207 12.28 29.35 19.81
C ARG A 207 11.25 29.33 20.94
N TRP A 208 10.58 28.19 21.16
CA TRP A 208 9.58 28.02 22.22
C TRP A 208 9.87 26.76 23.06
N PRO A 209 10.91 26.80 23.91
CA PRO A 209 11.42 25.63 24.60
C PRO A 209 10.40 24.93 25.50
N SER A 210 9.46 25.67 26.11
CA SER A 210 8.41 25.10 26.97
C SER A 210 7.27 24.42 26.19
N ARG A 211 7.16 24.66 24.87
CA ARG A 211 6.05 24.18 24.03
C ARG A 211 6.34 22.84 23.34
N VAL A 212 7.60 22.43 23.28
CA VAL A 212 8.02 21.18 22.64
C VAL A 212 8.77 20.34 23.67
N ILE A 213 8.25 19.18 24.02
CA ILE A 213 8.89 18.27 24.98
C ILE A 213 9.01 16.85 24.42
N HIS A 214 9.90 16.05 24.99
CA HIS A 214 9.84 14.59 24.85
C HIS A 214 8.93 14.00 25.94
N SER A 215 8.35 12.82 25.69
CA SER A 215 7.51 12.10 26.65
C SER A 215 8.19 11.87 28.01
N LYS A 216 9.53 11.76 28.07
CA LYS A 216 10.31 11.68 29.32
C LYS A 216 10.05 12.86 30.28
N ARG A 217 9.72 14.05 29.75
CA ARG A 217 9.44 15.27 30.54
C ARG A 217 7.96 15.45 30.88
N TYR A 218 7.07 14.60 30.36
CA TYR A 218 5.65 14.66 30.70
C TYR A 218 5.45 14.30 32.18
N ARG A 219 4.57 15.02 32.88
CA ARG A 219 4.31 14.84 34.33
C ARG A 219 2.84 14.87 34.67
N THR A 220 2.11 15.85 34.16
CA THR A 220 0.71 16.12 34.52
C THR A 220 -0.09 16.55 33.28
N PRO A 221 -1.34 16.09 33.13
CA PRO A 221 -2.18 16.47 31.99
C PRO A 221 -2.81 17.87 32.11
N GLU A 222 -2.93 18.41 33.33
CA GLU A 222 -3.65 19.66 33.61
C GLU A 222 -3.10 20.86 32.85
N VAL A 223 -1.78 20.86 32.58
CA VAL A 223 -1.10 21.95 31.87
C VAL A 223 -1.43 21.99 30.37
N TYR A 224 -2.17 21.01 29.85
CA TYR A 224 -2.61 20.94 28.44
C TYR A 224 -4.10 21.27 28.27
N ARG A 225 -4.72 21.82 29.33
CA ARG A 225 -6.15 22.13 29.35
C ARG A 225 -6.54 23.03 28.18
N ASP A 226 -7.58 22.63 27.45
CA ASP A 226 -8.16 23.35 26.31
C ASP A 226 -7.18 23.62 25.13
N GLU A 227 -6.00 22.99 25.14
CA GLU A 227 -4.98 23.13 24.10
C GLU A 227 -5.05 22.00 23.07
N ASN A 228 -4.65 22.30 21.83
CA ASN A 228 -4.42 21.29 20.80
C ASN A 228 -2.99 20.76 20.92
N VAL A 229 -2.84 19.44 21.15
CA VAL A 229 -1.55 18.79 21.40
C VAL A 229 -1.17 17.90 20.22
N LEU A 230 0.03 18.09 19.66
CA LEU A 230 0.61 17.21 18.67
C LEU A 230 1.50 16.16 19.35
N MET A 231 1.19 14.90 19.16
CA MET A 231 2.02 13.77 19.60
C MET A 231 2.76 13.17 18.40
N ILE A 232 4.09 13.15 18.44
CA ILE A 232 4.92 12.58 17.37
C ILE A 232 5.32 11.16 17.75
N GLY A 233 4.76 10.16 17.08
CA GLY A 233 4.99 8.74 17.36
C GLY A 233 3.70 8.01 17.76
N GLY A 234 3.54 6.78 17.26
CA GLY A 234 2.37 5.93 17.51
C GLY A 234 2.58 4.80 18.52
N GLY A 235 3.69 4.81 19.29
CA GLY A 235 4.00 3.76 20.26
C GLY A 235 3.15 3.81 21.55
N VAL A 236 3.41 2.86 22.45
CA VAL A 236 2.68 2.70 23.74
C VAL A 236 2.65 3.99 24.56
N SER A 237 3.78 4.69 24.71
CA SER A 237 3.85 5.96 25.44
C SER A 237 2.91 7.02 24.88
N SER A 238 2.76 7.07 23.56
CA SER A 238 1.83 7.99 22.89
C SER A 238 0.37 7.65 23.19
N MET A 239 0.05 6.35 23.27
CA MET A 239 -1.28 5.88 23.62
C MET A 239 -1.62 6.20 25.09
N ASP A 240 -0.73 5.90 26.02
CA ASP A 240 -0.99 6.10 27.44
C ASP A 240 -1.06 7.59 27.80
N ILE A 241 -0.12 8.40 27.29
CA ILE A 241 -0.18 9.86 27.47
C ILE A 241 -1.42 10.45 26.81
N SER A 242 -1.83 9.96 25.63
CA SER A 242 -3.08 10.45 25.02
C SER A 242 -4.31 10.17 25.90
N ARG A 243 -4.36 9.01 26.56
CA ARG A 243 -5.45 8.66 27.48
C ARG A 243 -5.47 9.56 28.71
N ASP A 244 -4.30 9.86 29.27
CA ASP A 244 -4.17 10.77 30.42
C ASP A 244 -4.48 12.23 30.03
N LEU A 245 -4.14 12.65 28.81
CA LEU A 245 -4.49 13.96 28.25
C LEU A 245 -5.97 14.10 27.89
N GLY A 246 -6.64 12.99 27.57
CA GLY A 246 -8.01 12.97 27.03
C GLY A 246 -9.01 13.86 27.77
N PRO A 247 -9.09 13.82 29.12
CA PRO A 247 -10.01 14.66 29.89
C PRO A 247 -9.67 16.17 29.91
N PHE A 248 -8.48 16.58 29.47
CA PHE A 248 -7.98 17.95 29.61
C PHE A 248 -7.73 18.64 28.27
N ALA A 249 -7.10 17.95 27.31
CA ALA A 249 -6.75 18.51 26.02
C ALA A 249 -8.00 18.78 25.16
N LYS A 250 -7.96 19.82 24.33
CA LYS A 250 -9.03 20.11 23.39
C LYS A 250 -9.07 19.11 22.25
N MET A 251 -7.91 18.91 21.60
CA MET A 251 -7.72 17.94 20.53
C MET A 251 -6.30 17.38 20.59
N ILE A 252 -6.18 16.07 20.40
CA ILE A 252 -4.89 15.38 20.36
C ILE A 252 -4.65 14.88 18.93
N PHE A 253 -3.54 15.28 18.32
CA PHE A 253 -3.12 14.84 17.00
C PHE A 253 -1.97 13.85 17.16
N GLN A 254 -2.19 12.56 16.90
CA GLN A 254 -1.12 11.56 16.94
C GLN A 254 -0.56 11.32 15.54
N SER A 255 0.64 11.81 15.25
CA SER A 255 1.32 11.53 13.99
C SER A 255 2.08 10.21 14.04
N THR A 256 1.93 9.39 13.00
CA THR A 256 2.70 8.16 12.85
C THR A 256 3.00 7.81 11.39
N ARG A 257 3.96 6.91 11.20
CA ARG A 257 4.30 6.22 9.94
C ARG A 257 3.38 5.04 9.64
N ASN A 258 2.41 4.75 10.51
CA ASN A 258 1.58 3.54 10.50
C ASN A 258 2.44 2.26 10.54
N GLY A 259 3.35 2.19 11.51
CA GLY A 259 4.24 1.03 11.66
C GLY A 259 3.50 -0.19 12.22
N ASP A 260 4.00 -1.40 11.93
CA ASP A 260 3.45 -2.69 12.40
C ASP A 260 3.35 -2.83 13.94
N ALA A 261 4.02 -1.94 14.67
CA ALA A 261 4.08 -1.91 16.12
C ALA A 261 3.15 -0.86 16.75
N ASP A 262 2.49 -0.02 15.94
CA ASP A 262 1.57 0.99 16.45
C ASP A 262 0.29 0.31 16.96
N PRO A 263 -0.16 0.57 18.19
CA PRO A 263 -1.47 0.12 18.64
C PRO A 263 -2.58 0.68 17.74
N PRO A 264 -3.73 0.00 17.63
CA PRO A 264 -4.85 0.46 16.82
C PRO A 264 -5.29 1.89 17.21
N ALA A 265 -5.54 2.75 16.21
CA ALA A 265 -6.00 4.12 16.45
C ALA A 265 -7.32 4.19 17.24
N LEU A 266 -8.10 3.11 17.21
CA LEU A 266 -9.35 2.92 17.97
C LEU A 266 -9.18 2.98 19.50
N MET A 267 -7.95 2.78 19.99
CA MET A 267 -7.62 2.84 21.41
C MET A 267 -7.34 4.27 21.90
N LEU A 268 -7.27 5.25 20.99
CA LEU A 268 -7.15 6.67 21.34
C LEU A 268 -8.43 7.18 22.01
N PRO A 269 -8.35 8.25 22.83
CA PRO A 269 -9.54 8.88 23.40
C PRO A 269 -10.39 9.58 22.32
N ASP A 270 -11.64 9.91 22.65
CA ASP A 270 -12.61 10.45 21.68
C ASP A 270 -12.20 11.79 21.06
N ASN A 271 -11.41 12.59 21.78
CA ASN A 271 -10.84 13.86 21.33
C ASN A 271 -9.45 13.71 20.66
N ALA A 272 -9.06 12.50 20.27
CA ALA A 272 -7.81 12.24 19.58
C ALA A 272 -8.00 11.71 18.16
N VAL A 273 -7.10 12.12 17.26
CA VAL A 273 -7.09 11.68 15.86
C VAL A 273 -5.68 11.28 15.44
N ARG A 274 -5.57 10.13 14.77
CA ARG A 274 -4.33 9.70 14.13
C ARG A 274 -4.17 10.40 12.79
N ILE A 275 -3.02 11.03 12.58
CA ILE A 275 -2.66 11.73 11.35
C ILE A 275 -1.44 11.08 10.68
N GLY A 276 -1.22 11.40 9.41
CA GLY A 276 -0.08 10.88 8.64
C GLY A 276 1.28 11.35 9.14
N GLU A 277 2.34 10.79 8.57
CA GLU A 277 3.72 11.13 8.88
C GLU A 277 4.00 12.62 8.59
N ILE A 278 4.70 13.28 9.52
CA ILE A 278 5.18 14.65 9.37
C ILE A 278 6.27 14.69 8.30
N ASP A 279 6.12 15.60 7.35
CA ASP A 279 7.16 15.94 6.39
C ASP A 279 8.09 17.01 6.96
N HIS A 280 7.54 18.17 7.34
CA HIS A 280 8.27 19.27 7.97
C HIS A 280 7.33 20.20 8.77
N LEU A 281 7.93 21.08 9.59
CA LEU A 281 7.26 22.17 10.30
C LEU A 281 7.67 23.50 9.67
N GLU A 282 6.70 24.22 9.11
CA GLU A 282 6.93 25.52 8.46
C GLU A 282 6.60 26.67 9.44
N LEU A 283 7.60 27.47 9.79
CA LEU A 283 7.45 28.63 10.67
C LEU A 283 6.83 29.82 9.91
N LEU A 284 5.88 30.52 10.53
CA LEU A 284 5.26 31.70 9.95
C LEU A 284 6.17 32.93 10.14
N SER A 285 6.54 33.57 9.03
CA SER A 285 7.43 34.75 8.99
C SER A 285 6.83 35.94 9.74
N GLY A 286 7.66 36.72 10.45
CA GLY A 286 7.26 37.98 11.12
C GLY A 286 6.68 37.83 12.52
N THR A 287 6.67 36.63 13.09
CA THR A 287 6.30 36.39 14.50
C THR A 287 7.48 36.68 15.42
N GLY A 288 7.27 37.21 16.62
CA GLY A 288 8.31 37.40 17.65
C GLY A 288 8.64 36.11 18.40
N ASP A 289 9.73 36.10 19.18
CA ASP A 289 10.12 34.94 20.00
C ASP A 289 9.23 34.75 21.24
N THR A 290 8.52 35.81 21.65
CA THR A 290 7.55 35.78 22.74
C THR A 290 6.16 35.37 22.22
N LEU A 291 5.66 34.23 22.70
CA LEU A 291 4.31 33.74 22.42
C LEU A 291 3.49 33.73 23.72
N PRO A 292 2.35 34.44 23.79
CA PRO A 292 1.47 34.42 24.97
C PRO A 292 1.06 33.01 25.39
N GLU A 293 0.75 32.84 26.67
CA GLU A 293 0.20 31.60 27.18
C GLU A 293 -1.20 31.36 26.58
N GLY A 294 -1.50 30.12 26.17
CA GLY A 294 -2.73 29.78 25.45
C GLY A 294 -2.76 30.06 23.93
N ASP A 295 -1.82 30.83 23.36
CA ASP A 295 -1.75 31.01 21.92
C ASP A 295 -1.14 29.78 21.20
N PRO A 296 -1.61 29.44 19.99
CA PRO A 296 -1.01 28.37 19.20
C PRO A 296 0.37 28.76 18.68
N LEU A 297 1.24 27.77 18.51
CA LEU A 297 2.52 27.93 17.82
C LEU A 297 2.30 28.50 16.42
N PRO A 298 3.03 29.56 16.03
CA PRO A 298 2.90 30.18 14.72
C PRO A 298 3.64 29.37 13.66
N LEU A 299 3.15 28.16 13.43
CA LEU A 299 3.68 27.21 12.47
C LEU A 299 2.55 26.50 11.72
N ILE A 300 2.91 25.95 10.57
CA ILE A 300 2.11 25.03 9.78
C ILE A 300 2.79 23.66 9.82
N LEU A 301 2.07 22.65 10.28
CA LEU A 301 2.49 21.27 10.23
C LEU A 301 2.16 20.70 8.84
N CYS A 302 3.19 20.34 8.08
CA CYS A 302 3.06 19.74 6.75
C CYS A 302 3.25 18.22 6.85
N LEU A 303 2.25 17.45 6.40
CA LEU A 303 2.31 15.99 6.35
C LEU A 303 2.77 15.51 4.97
N LYS A 304 3.36 14.31 4.88
CA LYS A 304 3.75 13.70 3.59
C LYS A 304 2.59 13.47 2.63
N SER A 305 1.36 13.43 3.13
CA SER A 305 0.13 13.41 2.34
C SER A 305 -0.25 14.76 1.71
N SER A 306 0.61 15.78 1.86
CA SER A 306 0.36 17.19 1.52
C SER A 306 -0.80 17.83 2.31
N GLN A 307 -1.27 17.18 3.38
CA GLN A 307 -2.19 17.80 4.34
C GLN A 307 -1.43 18.81 5.21
N ARG A 308 -2.02 19.98 5.43
CA ARG A 308 -1.48 21.03 6.29
C ARG A 308 -2.37 21.20 7.51
N LEU A 309 -1.78 21.24 8.69
CA LEU A 309 -2.45 21.46 9.98
C LEU A 309 -1.88 22.72 10.64
N CYS A 310 -2.73 23.47 11.32
CA CYS A 310 -2.35 24.67 12.06
C CYS A 310 -2.98 24.63 13.45
N LYS A 311 -2.71 25.66 14.27
CA LYS A 311 -3.25 25.80 15.63
C LYS A 311 -2.80 24.71 16.60
N ILE A 312 -1.55 24.27 16.51
CA ILE A 312 -0.93 23.37 17.50
C ILE A 312 -0.37 24.22 18.62
N HIS A 313 -0.67 23.91 19.88
CA HIS A 313 -0.21 24.70 21.03
C HIS A 313 1.03 24.07 21.67
N LYS A 314 1.06 22.73 21.77
CA LYS A 314 2.19 21.98 22.33
C LYS A 314 2.50 20.74 21.50
N ILE A 315 3.77 20.35 21.48
CA ILE A 315 4.28 19.17 20.78
C ILE A 315 4.91 18.24 21.82
N ILE A 316 4.48 16.98 21.85
CA ILE A 316 5.06 15.92 22.67
C ILE A 316 5.66 14.85 21.75
N VAL A 317 6.99 14.77 21.73
CA VAL A 317 7.73 13.76 20.99
C VAL A 317 7.67 12.44 21.76
N CYS A 318 7.03 11.43 21.16
CA CYS A 318 6.75 10.11 21.72
C CYS A 318 7.44 8.99 20.92
N THR A 319 8.65 9.24 20.42
CA THR A 319 9.43 8.34 19.55
C THR A 319 10.32 7.34 20.31
N GLY A 320 10.20 7.32 21.64
CA GLY A 320 10.88 6.37 22.52
C GLY A 320 12.30 6.81 22.83
N TYR A 321 13.19 5.84 23.02
CA TYR A 321 14.54 6.06 23.56
C TYR A 321 15.62 5.42 22.69
N GLN A 322 16.85 5.94 22.76
CA GLN A 322 18.05 5.27 22.24
C GLN A 322 18.55 4.28 23.29
N ILE A 323 18.98 3.10 22.85
CA ILE A 323 19.69 2.14 23.71
C ILE A 323 21.13 2.60 23.82
N VAL A 324 21.52 3.06 25.00
CA VAL A 324 22.86 3.58 25.26
C VAL A 324 23.35 3.13 26.63
N PHE A 325 24.65 2.83 26.72
CA PHE A 325 25.34 2.48 27.96
C PHE A 325 26.50 3.46 28.16
N PRO A 326 26.25 4.69 28.66
CA PRO A 326 27.26 5.76 28.68
C PRO A 326 28.49 5.41 29.54
N PHE A 327 28.34 4.46 30.46
CA PHE A 327 29.42 3.91 31.28
C PHE A 327 30.21 2.78 30.59
N LEU A 328 29.86 2.37 29.37
CA LEU A 328 30.60 1.42 28.52
C LEU A 328 31.05 2.08 27.21
N PRO A 329 31.74 3.26 27.26
CA PRO A 329 32.06 4.04 26.06
C PRO A 329 32.97 3.28 25.08
N ASP A 330 33.81 2.38 25.58
CA ASP A 330 34.73 1.57 24.77
C ASP A 330 34.00 0.54 23.88
N TYR A 331 32.71 0.33 24.14
CA TYR A 331 31.84 -0.58 23.39
C TYR A 331 30.85 0.16 22.48
N HIS A 332 31.04 1.46 22.29
CA HIS A 332 30.26 2.29 21.38
C HIS A 332 31.08 2.64 20.14
N ASP A 333 30.47 2.54 18.96
CA ASP A 333 30.99 3.13 17.74
C ASP A 333 29.84 3.75 16.94
N ASP A 334 29.66 5.06 17.10
CA ASP A 334 28.59 5.80 16.44
C ASP A 334 28.79 5.92 14.92
N SER A 335 30.04 5.80 14.44
CA SER A 335 30.39 5.91 13.02
C SER A 335 30.12 4.63 12.23
N MET A 336 30.06 3.50 12.95
CA MET A 336 29.90 2.18 12.38
C MET A 336 28.44 1.93 11.97
N PRO A 337 28.18 1.57 10.69
CA PRO A 337 26.85 1.17 10.28
C PRO A 337 26.34 -0.04 11.06
N LEU A 338 25.04 -0.07 11.32
CA LEU A 338 24.35 -1.12 12.10
C LEU A 338 24.67 -2.55 11.63
N GLN A 339 24.80 -2.78 10.32
CA GLN A 339 25.09 -4.10 9.76
C GLN A 339 26.56 -4.51 9.88
N ASP A 340 27.46 -3.55 10.09
CA ASP A 340 28.92 -3.73 10.05
C ASP A 340 29.53 -3.81 11.45
N ALA A 341 28.70 -3.89 12.50
CA ALA A 341 29.13 -4.11 13.87
C ALA A 341 30.04 -5.33 13.98
N ASP A 342 31.28 -5.09 14.41
CA ASP A 342 32.25 -6.14 14.65
C ASP A 342 31.84 -7.02 15.84
N ASP A 343 32.69 -7.99 16.21
CA ASP A 343 32.40 -8.96 17.26
C ASP A 343 32.48 -8.37 18.69
N THR A 344 32.88 -7.10 18.84
CA THR A 344 33.13 -6.45 20.14
C THR A 344 32.17 -5.31 20.47
N ILE A 345 31.72 -4.53 19.48
CA ILE A 345 30.86 -3.36 19.71
C ILE A 345 29.50 -3.76 20.31
N LEU A 346 28.98 -2.99 21.27
CA LEU A 346 27.65 -3.19 21.86
C LEU A 346 26.63 -2.21 21.29
N VAL A 347 27.02 -0.98 20.96
CA VAL A 347 26.10 0.08 20.53
C VAL A 347 26.66 0.79 19.30
N THR A 348 25.85 0.90 18.24
CA THR A 348 26.12 1.72 17.07
C THR A 348 25.20 2.96 17.08
N ASN A 349 24.10 2.92 16.35
CA ASN A 349 23.12 4.02 16.25
C ASN A 349 22.04 4.02 17.37
N GLY A 350 22.21 3.19 18.41
CA GLY A 350 21.31 3.14 19.56
C GLY A 350 19.97 2.46 19.30
N THR A 351 19.82 1.71 18.21
CA THR A 351 18.58 0.96 17.91
C THR A 351 18.59 -0.49 18.37
N GLN A 352 19.76 -1.07 18.65
CA GLN A 352 19.94 -2.44 19.15
C GLN A 352 21.20 -2.54 20.02
N VAL A 353 21.31 -3.62 20.80
CA VAL A 353 22.52 -4.07 21.50
C VAL A 353 23.11 -5.25 20.72
N HIS A 354 24.34 -5.07 20.27
CA HIS A 354 25.05 -6.07 19.48
C HIS A 354 25.74 -7.10 20.38
N ASN A 355 26.10 -8.24 19.79
CA ASN A 355 27.01 -9.22 20.39
C ASN A 355 26.58 -9.81 21.74
N ILE A 356 25.27 -9.84 22.02
CA ILE A 356 24.71 -10.51 23.19
C ILE A 356 24.00 -11.82 22.81
N HIS A 357 24.44 -12.93 23.38
CA HIS A 357 23.83 -14.24 23.24
C HIS A 357 22.55 -14.31 24.06
N ARG A 358 21.47 -14.76 23.41
CA ARG A 358 20.12 -14.87 23.99
C ARG A 358 19.64 -13.59 24.69
N ASP A 359 20.07 -12.42 24.23
CA ASP A 359 19.74 -11.12 24.83
C ASP A 359 20.25 -10.93 26.28
N ILE A 360 21.25 -11.72 26.70
CA ILE A 360 21.80 -11.73 28.07
C ILE A 360 23.33 -11.59 28.06
N PHE A 361 24.06 -12.56 27.52
CA PHE A 361 25.50 -12.67 27.75
C PHE A 361 26.32 -12.03 26.64
N TYR A 362 27.25 -11.14 26.97
CA TYR A 362 28.18 -10.60 25.99
C TYR A 362 29.10 -11.72 25.46
N ILE A 363 29.06 -11.96 24.15
CA ILE A 363 29.66 -13.15 23.51
C ILE A 363 31.19 -13.22 23.71
N PRO A 364 31.95 -12.12 23.53
CA PRO A 364 33.40 -12.15 23.76
C PRO A 364 33.79 -12.40 25.22
N ASP A 365 32.96 -11.92 26.16
CA ASP A 365 33.23 -12.03 27.59
C ASP A 365 31.94 -12.16 28.42
N PRO A 366 31.47 -13.40 28.68
CA PRO A 366 30.21 -13.65 29.39
C PRO A 366 30.22 -13.28 30.88
N THR A 367 31.30 -12.71 31.40
CA THR A 367 31.29 -12.04 32.71
C THR A 367 30.64 -10.65 32.67
N LEU A 368 30.33 -10.14 31.47
CA LEU A 368 29.42 -9.02 31.26
C LEU A 368 28.07 -9.55 30.77
N ALA A 369 27.02 -9.31 31.54
CA ALA A 369 25.66 -9.75 31.23
C ALA A 369 24.66 -8.58 31.29
N PHE A 370 23.56 -8.70 30.56
CA PHE A 370 22.50 -7.71 30.48
C PHE A 370 21.17 -8.34 30.89
N VAL A 371 20.36 -7.61 31.65
CA VAL A 371 19.02 -8.05 32.05
C VAL A 371 18.02 -6.95 31.73
N GLY A 372 17.01 -7.30 30.92
CA GLY A 372 15.95 -6.39 30.50
C GLY A 372 16.22 -5.58 29.23
N ILE A 373 16.92 -6.18 28.26
CA ILE A 373 17.09 -5.63 26.90
C ILE A 373 15.85 -5.83 25.99
N PRO A 374 15.12 -6.96 26.06
CA PRO A 374 14.00 -7.19 25.15
C PRO A 374 12.85 -6.17 25.25
N TYR A 375 12.14 -5.99 24.13
CA TYR A 375 10.92 -5.16 24.01
C TYR A 375 9.68 -6.01 23.73
N PHE A 376 8.49 -5.43 23.92
CA PHE A 376 7.18 -6.08 23.69
C PHE A 376 7.05 -7.42 24.44
N ASN A 377 7.25 -7.37 25.76
CA ASN A 377 7.20 -8.53 26.67
C ASN A 377 6.51 -8.18 27.99
N THR A 378 6.24 -9.20 28.82
CA THR A 378 5.73 -9.07 30.19
C THR A 378 6.85 -8.80 31.20
N THR A 379 7.61 -7.73 30.92
CA THR A 379 8.77 -7.16 31.64
C THR A 379 9.27 -7.92 32.87
N PHE A 380 8.56 -7.84 34.00
CA PHE A 380 9.07 -8.29 35.31
C PHE A 380 9.39 -9.79 35.33
N THR A 381 8.50 -10.62 34.77
CA THR A 381 8.67 -12.07 34.79
C THR A 381 9.81 -12.52 33.88
N LEU A 382 9.89 -11.94 32.68
CA LEU A 382 10.98 -12.16 31.75
C LEU A 382 12.34 -11.80 32.37
N PHE A 383 12.44 -10.65 33.03
CA PHE A 383 13.69 -10.18 33.62
C PHE A 383 14.16 -11.10 34.74
N GLU A 384 13.24 -11.67 35.52
CA GLU A 384 13.59 -12.67 36.52
C GLU A 384 14.12 -13.97 35.90
N PHE A 385 13.53 -14.45 34.80
CA PHE A 385 14.06 -15.61 34.09
C PHE A 385 15.46 -15.38 33.52
N GLN A 386 15.73 -14.18 33.01
CA GLN A 386 17.08 -13.79 32.58
C GLN A 386 18.06 -13.74 33.77
N ALA A 387 17.65 -13.18 34.92
CA ALA A 387 18.44 -13.16 36.15
C ALA A 387 18.77 -14.57 36.69
N ILE A 388 17.79 -15.48 36.64
CA ILE A 388 17.99 -16.89 36.97
C ILE A 388 19.03 -17.53 36.05
N ALA A 389 18.96 -17.25 34.74
CA ALA A 389 19.91 -17.78 33.77
C ALA A 389 21.34 -17.25 34.03
N VAL A 390 21.50 -15.95 34.31
CA VAL A 390 22.79 -15.34 34.69
C VAL A 390 23.36 -16.04 35.93
N THR A 391 22.53 -16.18 36.98
CA THR A 391 22.92 -16.82 38.24
C THR A 391 23.34 -18.27 38.01
N ALA A 392 22.57 -19.03 37.23
CA ALA A 392 22.84 -20.43 36.96
C ALA A 392 24.16 -20.65 36.18
N VAL A 393 24.46 -19.78 35.22
CA VAL A 393 25.72 -19.83 34.46
C VAL A 393 26.92 -19.48 35.34
N TRP A 394 26.84 -18.41 36.12
CA TRP A 394 27.97 -18.00 36.98
C TRP A 394 28.16 -18.92 38.18
N SER A 395 27.11 -19.60 38.65
CA SER A 395 27.20 -20.64 39.68
C SER A 395 27.63 -22.00 39.12
N GLN A 396 27.88 -22.09 37.81
CA GLN A 396 28.25 -23.30 37.08
C GLN A 396 27.20 -24.43 37.19
N THR A 397 25.94 -24.07 37.43
CA THR A 397 24.80 -25.02 37.39
C THR A 397 24.19 -25.13 35.99
N ALA A 398 24.56 -24.22 35.07
CA ALA A 398 24.32 -24.31 33.64
C ALA A 398 25.57 -23.86 32.88
N CYS A 399 25.79 -24.41 31.67
CA CYS A 399 26.96 -24.11 30.86
C CYS A 399 26.57 -23.32 29.61
N LEU A 400 27.35 -22.28 29.29
CA LEU A 400 27.25 -21.60 28.00
C LEU A 400 27.85 -22.46 26.88
N PRO A 401 27.29 -22.38 25.65
CA PRO A 401 27.91 -22.95 24.45
C PRO A 401 29.32 -22.41 24.19
N SER A 402 29.99 -22.95 23.18
CA SER A 402 31.26 -22.37 22.71
C SER A 402 31.02 -20.95 22.13
N THR A 403 32.04 -20.08 22.13
CA THR A 403 31.94 -18.73 21.54
C THR A 403 31.52 -18.80 20.07
N THR A 404 32.07 -19.77 19.34
CA THR A 404 31.71 -20.04 17.94
C THR A 404 30.22 -20.37 17.80
N GLU A 405 29.67 -21.18 18.71
CA GLU A 405 28.25 -21.54 18.69
C GLU A 405 27.35 -20.37 19.08
N MET A 406 27.72 -19.62 20.13
CA MET A 406 27.00 -18.39 20.50
C MET A 406 26.98 -17.37 19.35
N ARG A 407 28.11 -17.22 18.64
CA ARG A 407 28.22 -16.36 17.45
C ARG A 407 27.33 -16.86 16.30
N ARG A 408 27.32 -18.18 16.07
CA ARG A 408 26.44 -18.81 15.07
C ARG A 408 24.96 -18.54 15.39
N GLU A 409 24.52 -18.76 16.62
CA GLU A 409 23.15 -18.49 17.06
C GLU A 409 22.78 -17.00 16.90
N TYR A 410 23.69 -16.10 17.27
CA TYR A 410 23.52 -14.66 17.10
C TYR A 410 23.32 -14.27 15.63
N LEU A 411 24.18 -14.75 14.73
CA LEU A 411 24.10 -14.46 13.28
C LEU A 411 22.84 -15.05 12.65
N VAL A 412 22.40 -16.23 13.10
CA VAL A 412 21.12 -16.83 12.67
C VAL A 412 19.96 -15.93 13.10
N LYS A 413 19.93 -15.47 14.36
CA LYS A 413 18.91 -14.53 14.83
C LYS A 413 18.93 -13.23 14.01
N GLN A 414 20.11 -12.64 13.78
CA GLN A 414 20.27 -11.41 12.99
C GLN A 414 19.72 -11.56 11.57
N LYS A 415 19.99 -12.71 10.92
CA LYS A 415 19.44 -13.03 9.59
C LYS A 415 17.93 -13.20 9.59
N GLN A 416 17.35 -13.75 10.66
CA GLN A 416 15.91 -13.98 10.79
C GLN A 416 15.12 -12.70 11.12
N THR A 417 15.63 -11.86 12.03
CA THR A 417 14.94 -10.66 12.50
C THR A 417 15.28 -9.40 11.71
N GLY A 418 16.41 -9.41 11.00
CA GLY A 418 17.08 -8.19 10.54
C GLY A 418 17.74 -7.44 11.70
N GLY A 419 18.32 -6.27 11.40
CA GLY A 419 18.89 -5.36 12.39
C GLY A 419 17.89 -4.34 12.94
N GLY A 420 18.31 -3.62 13.98
CA GLY A 420 17.63 -2.49 14.59
C GLY A 420 16.68 -2.93 15.69
N ARG A 421 15.70 -2.08 16.04
CA ARG A 421 14.76 -2.31 17.16
C ARG A 421 14.03 -3.67 17.11
N LYS A 422 13.86 -4.27 15.93
CA LYS A 422 13.21 -5.58 15.76
C LYS A 422 14.05 -6.74 16.33
N PHE A 423 15.37 -6.58 16.45
CA PHE A 423 16.28 -7.64 16.89
C PHE A 423 15.98 -8.13 18.31
N HIS A 424 15.63 -7.22 19.23
CA HIS A 424 15.26 -7.55 20.61
C HIS A 424 13.75 -7.60 20.86
N SER A 425 12.92 -7.59 19.81
CA SER A 425 11.46 -7.65 19.97
C SER A 425 11.00 -9.08 20.27
N LEU A 426 10.29 -9.27 21.38
CA LEU A 426 9.64 -10.54 21.76
C LEU A 426 8.13 -10.56 21.51
N LYS A 427 7.62 -9.60 20.72
CA LYS A 427 6.24 -9.61 20.24
C LYS A 427 5.90 -10.99 19.66
N ASP A 428 4.91 -11.65 20.26
CA ASP A 428 4.42 -12.99 19.94
C ASP A 428 5.46 -14.14 20.07
N LYS A 429 6.57 -13.91 20.79
CA LYS A 429 7.69 -14.88 20.93
C LYS A 429 8.14 -15.14 22.36
N GLU A 430 7.57 -14.43 23.34
CA GLU A 430 7.99 -14.54 24.74
C GLU A 430 7.80 -15.96 25.30
N LYS A 431 6.70 -16.65 24.93
CA LYS A 431 6.41 -18.01 25.35
C LYS A 431 7.52 -18.98 24.93
N GLU A 432 7.95 -18.93 23.67
CA GLU A 432 9.05 -19.76 23.17
C GLU A 432 10.39 -19.36 23.79
N TYR A 433 10.66 -18.06 23.91
CA TYR A 433 11.91 -17.56 24.49
C TYR A 433 12.10 -18.06 25.93
N VAL A 434 11.08 -17.94 26.78
CA VAL A 434 11.16 -18.39 28.18
C VAL A 434 11.23 -19.91 28.27
N ARG A 435 10.46 -20.65 27.45
CA ARG A 435 10.56 -22.11 27.39
C ARG A 435 11.98 -22.56 27.04
N ASP A 436 12.57 -21.98 26.00
CA ASP A 436 13.90 -22.37 25.51
C ASP A 436 15.02 -21.93 26.47
N LEU A 437 14.81 -20.84 27.21
CA LEU A 437 15.71 -20.39 28.28
C LEU A 437 15.64 -21.35 29.48
N MET A 438 14.44 -21.67 29.97
CA MET A 438 14.27 -22.56 31.11
C MET A 438 14.66 -24.00 30.82
N ALA A 439 14.42 -24.50 29.59
CA ALA A 439 14.89 -25.82 29.17
C ALA A 439 16.42 -25.92 29.29
N TRP A 440 17.15 -24.95 28.73
CA TRP A 440 18.61 -24.89 28.82
C TRP A 440 19.11 -24.83 30.27
N ILE A 441 18.50 -24.02 31.12
CA ILE A 441 18.88 -23.94 32.54
C ILE A 441 18.55 -25.25 33.27
N ASN A 442 17.41 -25.86 33.00
CA ASN A 442 16.98 -27.09 33.66
C ASN A 442 17.80 -28.31 33.24
N ASP A 443 18.28 -28.38 32.00
CA ASP A 443 19.20 -29.43 31.56
C ASP A 443 20.48 -29.44 32.40
N GLY A 444 21.07 -28.25 32.64
CA GLY A 444 22.21 -28.10 33.53
C GLY A 444 21.88 -28.48 34.98
N ARG A 445 20.79 -27.94 35.52
CA ARG A 445 20.34 -28.22 36.89
C ARG A 445 20.11 -29.71 37.14
N ASN A 446 19.47 -30.40 36.19
CA ASN A 446 19.22 -31.84 36.25
C ASN A 446 20.54 -32.63 36.31
N ALA A 447 21.55 -32.24 35.52
CA ALA A 447 22.88 -32.85 35.57
C ALA A 447 23.56 -32.69 36.94
N HIS A 448 23.17 -31.66 37.71
CA HIS A 448 23.61 -31.42 39.09
C HIS A 448 22.64 -31.92 40.17
N GLY A 449 21.58 -32.66 39.81
CA GLY A 449 20.59 -33.17 40.76
C GLY A 449 19.73 -32.09 41.43
N LEU A 450 19.65 -30.89 40.84
CA LEU A 450 18.86 -29.77 41.35
C LEU A 450 17.46 -29.78 40.76
N VAL A 451 16.47 -29.31 41.54
CA VAL A 451 15.06 -29.25 41.12
C VAL A 451 14.89 -28.33 39.91
N PRO A 452 14.15 -28.72 38.85
CA PRO A 452 13.85 -27.84 37.72
C PRO A 452 13.12 -26.57 38.14
N ILE A 453 13.43 -25.47 37.47
CA ILE A 453 12.74 -24.19 37.60
C ILE A 453 11.61 -24.14 36.57
N GLU A 454 10.39 -23.95 37.04
CA GLU A 454 9.23 -23.75 36.17
C GLU A 454 9.32 -22.39 35.45
N GLY A 455 8.90 -22.34 34.18
CA GLY A 455 8.74 -21.09 33.43
C GLY A 455 7.51 -20.29 33.87
N HIS A 456 6.80 -19.71 32.90
CA HIS A 456 5.52 -19.03 33.14
C HIS A 456 4.49 -19.99 33.77
N THR A 457 3.72 -19.49 34.74
CA THR A 457 2.71 -20.26 35.49
C THR A 457 1.40 -20.40 34.69
N ALA A 458 0.53 -21.34 35.08
CA ALA A 458 -0.80 -21.48 34.49
C ALA A 458 -1.62 -20.16 34.54
N ALA A 459 -1.59 -19.47 35.68
CA ALA A 459 -2.25 -18.17 35.85
C ALA A 459 -1.71 -17.09 34.89
N TRP A 460 -0.41 -17.15 34.53
CA TRP A 460 0.17 -16.26 33.52
C TRP A 460 -0.41 -16.55 32.13
N PHE A 461 -0.54 -17.83 31.75
CA PHE A 461 -1.14 -18.21 30.46
C PHE A 461 -2.60 -17.80 30.37
N GLU A 462 -3.39 -18.04 31.42
CA GLU A 462 -4.79 -17.61 31.52
C GLU A 462 -4.92 -16.08 31.39
N ALA A 463 -4.07 -15.32 32.09
CA ALA A 463 -4.07 -13.86 32.00
C ALA A 463 -3.65 -13.35 30.61
N MET A 464 -2.73 -14.04 29.95
CA MET A 464 -2.30 -13.70 28.58
C MET A 464 -3.43 -13.95 27.58
N ASP A 465 -4.12 -15.09 27.70
CA ASP A 465 -5.23 -15.42 26.82
C ASP A 465 -6.41 -14.47 27.04
N LYS A 466 -6.72 -14.13 28.30
CA LYS A 466 -7.71 -13.10 28.67
C LYS A 466 -7.39 -11.74 28.04
N LEU A 467 -6.14 -11.29 28.11
CA LEU A 467 -5.70 -10.02 27.51
C LEU A 467 -5.92 -10.00 25.99
N TRP A 468 -5.64 -11.11 25.31
CA TRP A 468 -5.87 -11.24 23.88
C TRP A 468 -7.36 -11.31 23.52
N ASP A 469 -8.17 -11.99 24.31
CA ASP A 469 -9.63 -12.06 24.13
C ASP A 469 -10.29 -10.70 24.34
N GLU A 470 -9.90 -9.98 25.40
CA GLU A 470 -10.37 -8.62 25.67
C GLU A 470 -9.90 -7.65 24.60
N ALA A 471 -8.66 -7.75 24.09
CA ALA A 471 -8.20 -6.94 22.97
C ALA A 471 -8.99 -7.22 21.67
N ARG A 472 -9.32 -8.49 21.38
CA ARG A 472 -10.18 -8.88 20.26
C ARG A 472 -11.61 -8.36 20.41
N ALA A 473 -12.18 -8.49 21.62
CA ALA A 473 -13.53 -8.02 21.94
C ALA A 473 -13.61 -6.49 21.88
N ALA A 474 -12.68 -5.77 22.51
CA ALA A 474 -12.60 -4.31 22.48
C ALA A 474 -12.37 -3.77 21.07
N MET A 475 -11.58 -4.45 20.23
CA MET A 475 -11.45 -4.09 18.82
C MET A 475 -12.76 -4.26 18.04
N LYS A 476 -13.55 -5.30 18.35
CA LYS A 476 -14.85 -5.54 17.71
C LYS A 476 -15.91 -4.54 18.19
N GLU A 477 -16.04 -4.37 19.50
CA GLU A 477 -17.03 -3.52 20.14
C GLU A 477 -16.74 -2.03 19.88
N ARG A 478 -15.47 -1.60 19.96
CA ARG A 478 -15.14 -0.22 19.60
C ARG A 478 -15.21 0.04 18.10
N LYS A 479 -15.04 -0.96 17.22
CA LYS A 479 -15.31 -0.77 15.77
C LYS A 479 -16.78 -0.42 15.55
N GLU A 480 -17.68 -1.08 16.27
CA GLU A 480 -19.12 -0.78 16.27
C GLU A 480 -19.46 0.55 16.99
N GLN A 481 -18.71 0.90 18.04
CA GLN A 481 -18.88 2.14 18.79
C GLN A 481 -18.28 3.35 18.06
N GLN A 482 -17.19 3.19 17.31
CA GLN A 482 -16.60 4.22 16.47
C GLN A 482 -17.47 4.45 15.22
N GLU A 483 -18.14 3.44 14.67
CA GLU A 483 -19.23 3.62 13.69
C GLU A 483 -20.41 4.45 14.26
N LYS A 484 -20.61 4.49 15.58
CA LYS A 484 -21.62 5.29 16.29
C LYS A 484 -21.09 6.66 16.76
N ILE A 485 -19.81 6.79 17.12
CA ILE A 485 -19.14 8.04 17.53
C ILE A 485 -18.79 8.90 16.30
N ILE A 486 -18.40 8.29 15.17
CA ILE A 486 -18.29 8.94 13.86
C ILE A 486 -19.63 9.59 13.45
N LYS A 487 -20.76 9.08 13.95
CA LYS A 487 -22.11 9.65 13.77
C LYS A 487 -22.50 10.73 14.80
N ARG A 488 -21.73 10.94 15.89
CA ARG A 488 -22.07 11.86 17.01
C ARG A 488 -21.09 13.03 17.22
N ILE A 489 -19.96 13.09 16.52
CA ILE A 489 -19.08 14.27 16.53
C ILE A 489 -19.76 15.42 15.75
N PRO A 490 -19.89 16.64 16.31
CA PRO A 490 -20.35 17.80 15.56
C PRO A 490 -19.35 18.10 14.43
N PHE A 491 -19.76 17.87 13.19
CA PHE A 491 -19.03 18.10 11.94
C PHE A 491 -17.70 17.32 11.80
N SER A 492 -17.82 16.03 11.47
CA SER A 492 -16.72 15.09 11.22
C SER A 492 -15.85 15.42 9.99
N ALA A 493 -14.60 14.94 9.99
CA ALA A 493 -13.61 15.09 8.92
C ALA A 493 -14.06 14.60 7.52
N ASP A 494 -15.12 13.79 7.43
CA ASP A 494 -15.76 13.46 6.15
C ASP A 494 -16.65 14.59 5.65
N SER A 495 -17.27 15.37 6.53
CA SER A 495 -17.93 16.63 6.15
C SER A 495 -16.88 17.61 5.61
N LEU A 496 -15.73 17.76 6.26
CA LEU A 496 -14.63 18.60 5.75
C LEU A 496 -13.99 18.03 4.48
N GLY A 497 -13.89 16.71 4.32
CA GLY A 497 -13.42 16.05 3.10
C GLY A 497 -14.42 16.18 1.95
N ILE A 498 -15.72 16.09 2.24
CA ILE A 498 -16.83 16.30 1.30
C ILE A 498 -16.94 17.77 0.93
N LEU A 499 -16.89 18.69 1.90
CA LEU A 499 -16.87 20.14 1.69
C LEU A 499 -15.60 20.57 0.96
N ARG A 500 -14.43 20.03 1.32
CA ARG A 500 -13.16 20.26 0.61
C ARG A 500 -13.23 19.75 -0.81
N ARG A 501 -13.64 18.49 -1.02
CA ARG A 501 -13.77 17.94 -2.38
C ARG A 501 -14.82 18.69 -3.18
N ARG A 502 -15.96 19.06 -2.60
CA ARG A 502 -17.05 19.77 -3.29
C ARG A 502 -16.69 21.22 -3.60
N TYR A 503 -16.32 22.00 -2.59
CA TYR A 503 -16.24 23.46 -2.64
C TYR A 503 -14.81 24.02 -2.70
N PHE A 504 -13.79 23.31 -2.22
CA PHE A 504 -12.41 23.82 -2.17
C PHE A 504 -11.43 23.06 -3.08
N HIS A 505 -11.87 22.00 -3.74
CA HIS A 505 -11.07 21.29 -4.74
C HIS A 505 -10.83 22.22 -5.93
N PRO A 506 -9.68 22.15 -6.61
CA PRO A 506 -9.45 22.97 -7.80
C PRO A 506 -10.54 22.84 -8.90
N LEU A 507 -11.18 21.67 -8.93
CA LEU A 507 -12.30 21.36 -9.83
C LEU A 507 -13.68 21.75 -9.30
N SER A 508 -13.78 22.41 -8.14
CA SER A 508 -15.06 22.87 -7.56
C SER A 508 -15.84 23.81 -8.48
N ARG A 509 -15.13 24.55 -9.35
CA ARG A 509 -15.68 25.41 -10.40
C ARG A 509 -16.47 24.66 -11.47
N PHE A 510 -16.17 23.37 -11.70
CA PHE A 510 -16.84 22.58 -12.71
C PHE A 510 -18.14 21.98 -12.15
N PRO A 511 -19.27 22.13 -12.85
CA PRO A 511 -20.55 21.61 -12.40
C PRO A 511 -20.57 20.09 -12.45
N GLY A 512 -21.45 19.45 -11.66
CA GLY A 512 -21.56 18.00 -11.66
C GLY A 512 -22.39 17.46 -10.50
N PRO A 513 -22.73 16.16 -10.54
CA PRO A 513 -23.49 15.50 -9.51
C PRO A 513 -22.74 15.53 -8.17
N PHE A 514 -23.48 15.73 -7.08
CA PHE A 514 -22.90 15.84 -5.74
C PHE A 514 -21.98 14.65 -5.42
N LEU A 515 -22.49 13.42 -5.58
CA LEU A 515 -21.73 12.19 -5.36
C LEU A 515 -20.49 12.08 -6.25
N GLY A 516 -20.59 12.49 -7.52
CA GLY A 516 -19.45 12.53 -8.44
C GLY A 516 -18.35 13.49 -7.97
N SER A 517 -18.70 14.61 -7.35
CA SER A 517 -17.68 15.54 -6.84
C SER A 517 -16.99 15.11 -5.54
N VAL A 518 -17.54 14.12 -4.82
CA VAL A 518 -17.08 13.76 -3.46
C VAL A 518 -16.49 12.35 -3.35
N THR A 519 -16.89 11.42 -4.21
CA THR A 519 -16.38 10.03 -4.19
C THR A 519 -16.19 9.43 -5.58
N SER A 520 -15.12 8.65 -5.77
CA SER A 520 -14.89 7.85 -6.99
C SER A 520 -15.87 6.68 -7.11
N LEU A 521 -16.58 6.30 -6.04
CA LEU A 521 -17.59 5.24 -6.08
C LEU A 521 -18.76 5.58 -6.99
N TYR A 522 -19.08 6.87 -7.15
CA TYR A 522 -20.05 7.33 -8.14
C TYR A 522 -19.64 6.91 -9.55
N GLN A 523 -18.37 7.16 -9.87
CA GLN A 523 -17.75 6.78 -11.14
C GLN A 523 -17.82 5.26 -11.37
N THR A 524 -17.46 4.49 -10.34
CA THR A 524 -17.44 3.03 -10.39
C THR A 524 -18.83 2.44 -10.57
N TYR A 525 -19.81 2.92 -9.80
CA TYR A 525 -21.20 2.48 -9.95
C TYR A 525 -21.67 2.68 -11.38
N TRP A 526 -21.55 3.89 -11.93
CA TRP A 526 -22.02 4.18 -13.27
C TRP A 526 -21.23 3.42 -14.35
N HIS A 527 -19.93 3.19 -14.18
CA HIS A 527 -19.15 2.42 -15.15
C HIS A 527 -19.61 0.98 -15.33
N VAL A 528 -20.09 0.35 -14.25
CA VAL A 528 -20.59 -1.02 -14.31
C VAL A 528 -22.10 -1.10 -14.43
N HIS A 529 -22.79 0.03 -14.33
CA HIS A 529 -24.23 0.11 -14.48
C HIS A 529 -24.59 0.03 -15.98
N PRO A 530 -25.61 -0.77 -16.36
CA PRO A 530 -26.08 -0.85 -17.75
C PRO A 530 -26.44 0.53 -18.32
N ASN A 531 -26.94 1.43 -17.47
CA ASN A 531 -27.47 2.73 -17.90
C ASN A 531 -26.42 3.86 -18.05
N LYS A 532 -25.12 3.54 -18.07
CA LYS A 532 -24.03 4.54 -18.04
C LYS A 532 -24.13 5.63 -19.12
N THR A 533 -24.31 5.23 -20.37
CA THR A 533 -24.26 6.11 -21.55
C THR A 533 -25.42 7.10 -21.59
N LEU A 534 -26.63 6.66 -21.22
CA LEU A 534 -27.76 7.57 -21.00
C LEU A 534 -27.47 8.52 -19.85
N HIS A 535 -26.93 8.00 -18.74
CA HIS A 535 -26.57 8.83 -17.60
C HIS A 535 -25.56 9.92 -17.98
N ASP A 536 -24.50 9.59 -18.71
CA ASP A 536 -23.51 10.56 -19.19
C ASP A 536 -24.18 11.64 -20.08
N THR A 537 -25.13 11.23 -20.93
CA THR A 537 -25.90 12.15 -21.79
C THR A 537 -26.74 13.13 -20.95
N GLU A 538 -27.48 12.61 -19.96
CA GLU A 538 -28.29 13.43 -19.05
C GLU A 538 -27.45 14.36 -18.17
N LEU A 539 -26.23 13.94 -17.78
CA LEU A 539 -25.29 14.80 -17.08
C LEU A 539 -24.92 16.04 -17.92
N HIS A 540 -24.60 15.85 -19.20
CA HIS A 540 -24.26 16.98 -20.07
C HIS A 540 -25.46 17.86 -20.41
N LYS A 541 -26.67 17.31 -20.54
CA LYS A 541 -27.90 18.12 -20.66
C LYS A 541 -28.12 18.99 -19.43
N LYS A 542 -27.82 18.48 -18.23
CA LYS A 542 -28.06 19.16 -16.96
C LYS A 542 -26.96 20.18 -16.59
N TYR A 543 -25.70 19.83 -16.79
CA TYR A 543 -24.55 20.57 -16.27
C TYR A 543 -23.71 21.27 -17.34
N GLY A 544 -23.97 21.02 -18.63
CA GLY A 544 -23.24 21.64 -19.75
C GLY A 544 -22.09 20.79 -20.30
N PRO A 545 -21.17 21.39 -21.08
CA PRO A 545 -20.17 20.66 -21.87
C PRO A 545 -19.05 20.04 -21.03
N ILE A 546 -18.74 20.57 -19.84
CA ILE A 546 -17.75 20.00 -18.93
C ILE A 546 -18.42 19.63 -17.62
N VAL A 547 -18.34 18.36 -17.24
CA VAL A 547 -18.96 17.83 -16.02
C VAL A 547 -17.91 17.17 -15.13
N ARG A 548 -17.89 17.55 -13.86
CA ARG A 548 -17.11 16.86 -12.82
C ARG A 548 -17.80 15.58 -12.40
N TYR A 549 -17.27 14.46 -12.90
CA TYR A 549 -17.90 13.15 -12.75
C TYR A 549 -17.21 12.24 -11.72
N SER A 550 -16.02 12.62 -11.26
CA SER A 550 -15.34 12.03 -10.09
C SER A 550 -14.55 13.12 -9.33
N PRO A 551 -14.06 12.88 -8.10
CA PRO A 551 -13.42 13.93 -7.30
C PRO A 551 -12.26 14.62 -8.03
N ASN A 552 -11.47 13.86 -8.78
CA ASN A 552 -10.36 14.36 -9.59
C ASN A 552 -10.56 14.06 -11.09
N GLY A 553 -11.82 14.05 -11.55
CA GLY A 553 -12.16 13.63 -12.92
C GLY A 553 -13.21 14.49 -13.60
N LEU A 554 -12.94 14.84 -14.85
CA LEU A 554 -13.85 15.55 -15.76
C LEU A 554 -14.26 14.67 -16.94
N ILE A 555 -15.54 14.76 -17.32
CA ILE A 555 -16.06 14.26 -18.59
C ILE A 555 -16.47 15.45 -19.46
N VAL A 556 -16.06 15.44 -20.73
CA VAL A 556 -16.18 16.58 -21.65
C VAL A 556 -16.99 16.17 -22.89
N ASN A 557 -17.97 17.00 -23.25
CA ASN A 557 -18.79 16.93 -24.45
C ASN A 557 -18.58 18.18 -25.31
N ASP A 558 -17.36 18.34 -25.82
CA ASP A 558 -17.04 19.33 -26.83
C ASP A 558 -16.03 18.72 -27.81
N PRO A 559 -16.42 18.49 -29.08
CA PRO A 559 -15.52 17.99 -30.11
C PRO A 559 -14.26 18.87 -30.28
N ALA A 560 -14.37 20.19 -30.14
CA ALA A 560 -13.25 21.12 -30.32
C ALA A 560 -12.14 20.93 -29.27
N LEU A 561 -12.45 20.31 -28.12
CA LEU A 561 -11.49 20.00 -27.08
C LEU A 561 -10.79 18.64 -27.26
N LEU A 562 -11.18 17.82 -28.26
CA LEU A 562 -10.52 16.55 -28.53
C LEU A 562 -9.01 16.70 -28.84
N PRO A 563 -8.55 17.62 -29.71
CA PRO A 563 -7.12 17.84 -29.94
C PRO A 563 -6.35 18.28 -28.69
N VAL A 564 -7.00 19.03 -27.79
CA VAL A 564 -6.41 19.54 -26.55
C VAL A 564 -6.21 18.40 -25.55
N ILE A 565 -7.26 17.62 -25.28
CA ILE A 565 -7.26 16.52 -24.31
C ILE A 565 -6.41 15.34 -24.80
N TYR A 566 -6.49 15.01 -26.09
CA TYR A 566 -5.85 13.84 -26.70
C TYR A 566 -4.62 14.23 -27.54
N ASN A 567 -3.91 15.29 -27.14
CA ASN A 567 -2.70 15.72 -27.81
C ASN A 567 -1.60 14.63 -27.77
N ARG A 568 -0.59 14.76 -28.65
CA ARG A 568 0.48 13.77 -28.83
C ARG A 568 1.31 13.45 -27.57
N ARG A 569 1.31 14.34 -26.57
CA ARG A 569 2.04 14.21 -25.31
C ARG A 569 1.14 13.83 -24.12
N ALA A 570 -0.16 13.59 -24.37
CA ALA A 570 -1.11 13.25 -23.31
C ALA A 570 -0.81 11.86 -22.74
N ASN A 571 -0.59 11.79 -21.43
CA ASN A 571 -0.40 10.55 -20.69
C ASN A 571 -1.75 9.88 -20.36
N LYS A 572 -1.79 8.55 -20.42
CA LYS A 572 -2.97 7.77 -19.98
C LYS A 572 -3.00 7.72 -18.45
N THR A 573 -4.21 7.64 -17.89
CA THR A 573 -4.39 7.49 -16.44
C THR A 573 -4.19 6.05 -15.97
N ASP A 574 -4.26 5.84 -14.66
CA ASP A 574 -4.21 4.50 -14.05
C ASP A 574 -5.38 3.59 -14.46
N PHE A 575 -6.40 4.13 -15.13
CA PHE A 575 -7.43 3.37 -15.84
C PHE A 575 -6.87 2.32 -16.80
N TYR A 576 -5.67 2.55 -17.34
CA TYR A 576 -5.03 1.64 -18.30
C TYR A 576 -3.98 0.72 -17.66
N ALA A 577 -3.73 0.85 -16.35
CA ALA A 577 -2.71 0.07 -15.71
C ALA A 577 -3.10 -1.42 -15.64
N PRO A 578 -2.23 -2.33 -16.06
CA PRO A 578 -2.56 -3.75 -16.08
C PRO A 578 -2.61 -4.28 -14.65
N VAL A 579 -3.68 -5.02 -14.36
CA VAL A 579 -3.85 -5.81 -13.12
C VAL A 579 -3.35 -7.25 -13.34
N PHE A 580 -2.36 -7.41 -14.21
CA PHE A 580 -1.70 -8.64 -14.63
C PHE A 580 -0.23 -8.35 -14.97
N ASP A 581 0.57 -9.38 -15.19
CA ASP A 581 2.04 -9.39 -15.23
C ASP A 581 2.70 -8.66 -16.43
N THR A 582 1.93 -8.14 -17.37
CA THR A 582 2.41 -7.78 -18.71
C THR A 582 1.94 -6.39 -19.16
N HIS A 583 2.83 -5.63 -19.82
CA HIS A 583 2.57 -4.26 -20.30
C HIS A 583 2.59 -4.16 -21.84
N SER A 584 1.42 -4.26 -22.48
CA SER A 584 1.30 -4.02 -23.92
C SER A 584 1.34 -2.53 -24.27
N THR A 585 1.49 -2.21 -25.56
CA THR A 585 1.39 -0.85 -26.13
C THR A 585 0.10 -0.16 -25.69
N PHE A 586 -1.00 -0.90 -25.54
CA PHE A 586 -2.25 -0.31 -25.04
C PHE A 586 -2.18 0.12 -23.57
N THR A 587 -1.47 -0.63 -22.72
CA THR A 587 -1.38 -0.35 -21.27
C THR A 587 -0.28 0.64 -20.90
N ARG A 588 0.68 0.89 -21.80
CA ARG A 588 1.76 1.88 -21.59
C ARG A 588 1.19 3.28 -21.38
N LYS A 589 1.42 3.82 -20.19
CA LYS A 589 0.83 5.10 -19.75
C LYS A 589 1.56 6.30 -20.32
N ASP A 590 2.89 6.30 -20.19
CA ASP A 590 3.75 7.37 -20.69
C ASP A 590 3.69 7.46 -22.24
N TYR A 591 3.63 8.68 -22.76
CA TYR A 591 3.50 8.91 -24.19
C TYR A 591 4.76 8.52 -24.98
N ARG A 592 5.96 8.68 -24.40
CA ARG A 592 7.23 8.37 -25.07
C ARG A 592 7.38 6.86 -25.23
N GLU A 593 7.13 6.11 -24.15
CA GLU A 593 7.12 4.65 -24.19
C GLU A 593 6.08 4.12 -25.18
N HIS A 594 4.87 4.67 -25.14
CA HIS A 594 3.82 4.30 -26.08
C HIS A 594 4.23 4.58 -27.53
N VAL A 595 4.85 5.72 -27.83
CA VAL A 595 5.31 6.04 -29.20
C VAL A 595 6.38 5.05 -29.65
N ALA A 596 7.36 4.73 -28.81
CA ALA A 596 8.40 3.77 -29.13
C ALA A 596 7.83 2.37 -29.41
N SER A 597 6.98 1.88 -28.51
CA SER A 597 6.31 0.58 -28.62
C SER A 597 5.41 0.52 -29.86
N ARG A 598 4.58 1.55 -30.08
CA ARG A 598 3.71 1.66 -31.25
C ARG A 598 4.49 1.63 -32.55
N LYS A 599 5.62 2.35 -32.63
CA LYS A 599 6.47 2.37 -33.82
C LYS A 599 6.97 0.96 -34.15
N ALA A 600 7.40 0.20 -33.13
CA ALA A 600 7.87 -1.18 -33.29
C ALA A 600 6.78 -2.12 -33.83
N ILE A 601 5.54 -2.01 -33.34
CA ILE A 601 4.47 -2.97 -33.70
C ILE A 601 3.59 -2.54 -34.88
N SER A 602 3.63 -1.28 -35.29
CA SER A 602 2.70 -0.72 -36.29
C SER A 602 2.75 -1.41 -37.66
N HIS A 603 3.90 -1.96 -38.06
CA HIS A 603 4.04 -2.67 -39.33
C HIS A 603 3.10 -3.88 -39.43
N ALA A 604 2.95 -4.63 -38.33
CA ALA A 604 2.06 -5.80 -38.26
C ALA A 604 0.59 -5.43 -38.53
N TYR A 605 0.18 -4.21 -38.18
CA TYR A 605 -1.18 -3.71 -38.36
C TYR A 605 -1.38 -2.87 -39.64
N SER A 606 -0.36 -2.80 -40.51
CA SER A 606 -0.48 -2.07 -41.78
C SER A 606 -1.49 -2.75 -42.71
N VAL A 607 -2.17 -1.96 -43.55
CA VAL A 607 -3.15 -2.47 -44.53
C VAL A 607 -2.53 -3.54 -45.44
N THR A 608 -1.31 -3.30 -45.91
CA THR A 608 -0.55 -4.25 -46.73
C THR A 608 -0.38 -5.59 -46.04
N ASN A 609 -0.09 -5.58 -44.75
CA ASN A 609 0.16 -6.80 -43.98
C ASN A 609 -1.14 -7.51 -43.60
N THR A 610 -2.18 -6.77 -43.21
CA THR A 610 -3.47 -7.36 -42.83
C THR A 610 -4.20 -7.98 -44.02
N ARG A 611 -4.02 -7.44 -45.23
CA ARG A 611 -4.56 -8.00 -46.49
C ARG A 611 -4.01 -9.40 -46.81
N LEU A 612 -2.84 -9.78 -46.29
CA LEU A 612 -2.28 -11.13 -46.47
C LEU A 612 -3.18 -12.24 -45.89
N PHE A 613 -4.05 -11.89 -44.94
CA PHE A 613 -4.95 -12.83 -44.27
C PHE A 613 -6.37 -12.81 -44.85
N GLU A 614 -6.67 -11.90 -45.77
CA GLU A 614 -8.02 -11.75 -46.32
C GLU A 614 -8.59 -13.05 -46.92
N PRO A 615 -7.84 -13.84 -47.72
CA PRO A 615 -8.36 -15.10 -48.26
C PRO A 615 -8.75 -16.12 -47.18
N GLN A 616 -7.98 -16.20 -46.09
CA GLN A 616 -8.30 -17.08 -44.96
C GLN A 616 -9.49 -16.54 -44.16
N VAL A 617 -9.63 -15.21 -44.03
CA VAL A 617 -10.83 -14.58 -43.46
C VAL A 617 -12.07 -14.91 -44.30
N ASP A 618 -11.95 -14.97 -45.63
CA ASP A 618 -13.05 -15.37 -46.51
C ASP A 618 -13.50 -16.81 -46.26
N GLY A 619 -12.55 -17.72 -46.00
CA GLY A 619 -12.85 -19.09 -45.59
C GLY A 619 -13.68 -19.14 -44.30
N ILE A 620 -13.22 -18.45 -43.25
CA ILE A 620 -13.91 -18.39 -41.96
C ILE A 620 -15.29 -17.71 -42.10
N LEU A 621 -15.39 -16.67 -42.94
CA LEU A 621 -16.67 -15.99 -43.22
C LEU A 621 -17.63 -16.90 -43.96
N SER A 622 -17.15 -17.69 -44.93
CA SER A 622 -17.97 -18.69 -45.63
C SER A 622 -18.55 -19.72 -44.65
N GLU A 623 -17.76 -20.19 -43.69
CA GLU A 623 -18.21 -21.10 -42.63
C GLU A 623 -19.28 -20.44 -41.73
N LEU A 624 -19.09 -19.18 -41.33
CA LEU A 624 -20.09 -18.42 -40.57
C LEU A 624 -21.40 -18.28 -41.35
N ILE A 625 -21.33 -17.94 -42.64
CA ILE A 625 -22.52 -17.82 -43.51
C ILE A 625 -23.21 -19.16 -43.69
N SER A 626 -22.47 -20.26 -43.78
CA SER A 626 -23.04 -21.62 -43.80
C SER A 626 -23.80 -21.92 -42.50
N LEU A 627 -23.21 -21.60 -41.35
CA LEU A 627 -23.84 -21.77 -40.04
C LEU A 627 -25.12 -20.92 -39.89
N LEU A 628 -25.11 -19.67 -40.37
CA LEU A 628 -26.31 -18.81 -40.40
C LEU A 628 -27.36 -19.35 -41.38
N SER A 629 -26.93 -19.90 -42.52
CA SER A 629 -27.82 -20.51 -43.52
C SER A 629 -28.52 -21.77 -43.00
N GLU A 630 -27.83 -22.58 -42.20
CA GLU A 630 -28.39 -23.74 -41.48
C GLU A 630 -29.40 -23.28 -40.44
N SER A 631 -29.02 -22.29 -39.62
CA SER A 631 -29.91 -21.68 -38.61
C SER A 631 -31.19 -21.11 -39.25
N ALA A 632 -31.07 -20.48 -40.42
CA ALA A 632 -32.20 -19.96 -41.20
C ALA A 632 -33.14 -21.08 -41.68
N THR A 633 -32.59 -22.20 -42.19
CA THR A 633 -33.39 -23.36 -42.61
C THR A 633 -34.15 -23.97 -41.44
N GLU A 634 -33.51 -24.07 -40.28
CA GLU A 634 -34.07 -24.60 -39.04
C GLU A 634 -35.02 -23.61 -38.33
N LYS A 635 -35.11 -22.37 -38.82
CA LYS A 635 -35.78 -21.24 -38.15
C LYS A 635 -35.30 -21.05 -36.71
N ARG A 636 -34.03 -21.36 -36.45
CA ARG A 636 -33.41 -21.25 -35.14
C ARG A 636 -33.04 -19.81 -34.84
N LEU A 637 -33.39 -19.38 -33.63
CA LEU A 637 -33.00 -18.09 -33.09
C LEU A 637 -31.51 -18.09 -32.76
N VAL A 638 -30.78 -17.09 -33.25
CA VAL A 638 -29.33 -16.97 -33.11
C VAL A 638 -28.97 -15.86 -32.13
N ASP A 639 -27.99 -16.13 -31.26
CA ASP A 639 -27.30 -15.09 -30.51
C ASP A 639 -26.12 -14.58 -31.34
N ILE A 640 -26.26 -13.36 -31.86
CA ILE A 640 -25.25 -12.78 -32.75
C ILE A 640 -23.97 -12.37 -32.03
N MET A 641 -24.04 -12.13 -30.72
CA MET A 641 -22.85 -11.88 -29.92
C MET A 641 -22.00 -13.14 -29.83
N GLU A 642 -22.63 -14.30 -29.65
CA GLU A 642 -21.94 -15.59 -29.60
C GLU A 642 -21.28 -15.94 -30.94
N TYR A 643 -22.06 -15.93 -32.02
CA TYR A 643 -21.55 -16.26 -33.36
C TYR A 643 -20.50 -15.26 -33.84
N GLY A 644 -20.74 -13.98 -33.59
CA GLY A 644 -19.77 -12.92 -33.86
C GLY A 644 -18.48 -13.13 -33.06
N SER A 645 -18.57 -13.53 -31.78
CA SER A 645 -17.40 -13.82 -30.97
C SER A 645 -16.60 -15.00 -31.52
N TRP A 646 -17.24 -16.07 -32.00
CA TRP A 646 -16.53 -17.18 -32.66
C TRP A 646 -15.77 -16.72 -33.91
N PHE A 647 -16.47 -16.05 -34.83
CA PHE A 647 -15.87 -15.54 -36.06
C PHE A 647 -14.69 -14.60 -35.78
N THR A 648 -14.90 -13.59 -34.95
CA THR A 648 -13.87 -12.59 -34.67
C THR A 648 -12.67 -13.16 -33.92
N TYR A 649 -12.86 -14.19 -33.09
CA TYR A 649 -11.75 -14.83 -32.39
C TYR A 649 -10.94 -15.75 -33.32
N ASP A 650 -11.58 -16.42 -34.27
CA ASP A 650 -10.87 -17.16 -35.32
C ASP A 650 -10.08 -16.23 -36.24
N VAL A 651 -10.66 -15.09 -36.64
CA VAL A 651 -9.95 -14.06 -37.42
C VAL A 651 -8.81 -13.44 -36.61
N THR A 652 -9.01 -13.22 -35.30
CA THR A 652 -7.96 -12.68 -34.42
C THR A 652 -6.83 -13.68 -34.21
N SER A 653 -7.12 -14.95 -33.96
CA SER A 653 -6.11 -16.00 -33.79
C SER A 653 -5.33 -16.22 -35.09
N LEU A 654 -6.01 -16.21 -36.24
CA LEU A 654 -5.39 -16.19 -37.56
C LEU A 654 -4.40 -15.02 -37.70
N PHE A 655 -4.75 -13.81 -37.30
CA PHE A 655 -3.82 -12.67 -37.33
C PHE A 655 -2.67 -12.83 -36.31
N VAL A 656 -2.96 -13.34 -35.13
CA VAL A 656 -2.00 -13.48 -34.02
C VAL A 656 -0.91 -14.49 -34.34
N CYS A 657 -1.28 -15.72 -34.72
CA CYS A 657 -0.35 -16.85 -34.89
C CYS A 657 -0.40 -17.49 -36.29
N GLY A 658 -1.20 -16.95 -37.21
CA GLY A 658 -1.31 -17.44 -38.58
C GLY A 658 -2.29 -18.60 -38.78
N LYS A 659 -3.02 -19.02 -37.74
CA LYS A 659 -4.01 -20.11 -37.80
C LYS A 659 -5.23 -19.80 -36.94
N PRO A 660 -6.46 -20.10 -37.41
CA PRO A 660 -7.65 -20.00 -36.57
C PRO A 660 -7.65 -21.07 -35.47
N PHE A 661 -8.31 -20.81 -34.35
CA PHE A 661 -8.47 -21.81 -33.26
C PHE A 661 -9.62 -22.82 -33.55
N GLY A 662 -10.52 -22.46 -34.46
CA GLY A 662 -11.63 -23.27 -34.93
C GLY A 662 -12.90 -23.10 -34.09
N PHE A 663 -13.19 -21.88 -33.61
CA PHE A 663 -14.45 -21.59 -32.90
C PHE A 663 -15.68 -21.78 -33.80
N VAL A 664 -15.63 -21.28 -35.05
CA VAL A 664 -16.75 -21.41 -36.00
C VAL A 664 -16.91 -22.86 -36.43
N GLU A 665 -15.82 -23.52 -36.81
CA GLU A 665 -15.79 -24.93 -37.21
C GLU A 665 -16.38 -25.84 -36.12
N LYS A 666 -15.90 -25.69 -34.87
CA LYS A 666 -16.33 -26.53 -33.73
C LYS A 666 -17.65 -26.07 -33.10
N ARG A 667 -18.16 -24.89 -33.47
CA ARG A 667 -19.40 -24.29 -32.96
C ARG A 667 -19.42 -24.22 -31.42
N THR A 668 -18.29 -23.87 -30.81
CA THR A 668 -18.14 -23.90 -29.35
C THR A 668 -17.05 -22.96 -28.85
N ASP A 669 -17.07 -22.66 -27.55
CA ASP A 669 -16.00 -21.91 -26.87
C ASP A 669 -14.75 -22.78 -26.69
N VAL A 670 -13.82 -22.67 -27.65
CA VAL A 670 -12.57 -23.43 -27.66
C VAL A 670 -11.76 -23.15 -26.39
N GLN A 671 -11.46 -24.23 -25.65
CA GLN A 671 -10.72 -24.19 -24.37
C GLN A 671 -11.37 -23.30 -23.28
N GLY A 672 -12.64 -22.91 -23.43
CA GLY A 672 -13.32 -22.02 -22.49
C GLY A 672 -12.75 -20.59 -22.45
N LEU A 673 -12.08 -20.14 -23.52
CA LEU A 673 -11.38 -18.85 -23.56
C LEU A 673 -12.34 -17.65 -23.44
N ILE A 674 -13.50 -17.69 -24.09
CA ILE A 674 -14.49 -16.61 -24.03
C ILE A 674 -15.14 -16.57 -22.65
N GLN A 675 -15.58 -17.71 -22.13
CA GLN A 675 -16.27 -17.80 -20.85
C GLN A 675 -15.35 -17.36 -19.69
N ASN A 676 -14.10 -17.82 -19.66
CA ASN A 676 -13.16 -17.47 -18.59
C ASN A 676 -12.78 -15.99 -18.60
N LYS A 677 -12.60 -15.38 -19.77
CA LYS A 677 -12.44 -13.93 -19.91
C LYS A 677 -13.64 -13.18 -19.34
N ASN A 678 -14.86 -13.56 -19.73
CA ASN A 678 -16.08 -12.84 -19.34
C ASN A 678 -16.35 -12.91 -17.83
N LYS A 679 -16.00 -14.01 -17.15
CA LYS A 679 -16.17 -14.18 -15.69
C LYS A 679 -15.49 -13.08 -14.85
N VAL A 680 -14.37 -12.54 -15.32
CA VAL A 680 -13.49 -11.67 -14.52
C VAL A 680 -13.42 -10.24 -15.05
N LEU A 681 -13.96 -9.96 -16.23
CA LEU A 681 -13.86 -8.65 -16.88
C LEU A 681 -14.52 -7.52 -16.05
N PHE A 682 -15.64 -7.81 -15.39
CA PHE A 682 -16.29 -6.87 -14.46
C PHE A 682 -15.37 -6.47 -13.29
N ILE A 683 -14.69 -7.45 -12.70
CA ILE A 683 -13.77 -7.23 -11.58
C ILE A 683 -12.57 -6.40 -12.06
N VAL A 684 -12.04 -6.72 -13.25
CA VAL A 684 -10.96 -5.93 -13.88
C VAL A 684 -11.37 -4.48 -14.07
N PHE A 685 -12.59 -4.19 -14.55
CA PHE A 685 -13.08 -2.82 -14.70
C PHE A 685 -13.22 -2.05 -13.37
N ILE A 686 -13.65 -2.72 -12.30
CA ILE A 686 -13.67 -2.09 -10.96
C ILE A 686 -12.24 -1.74 -10.53
N MET A 687 -11.31 -2.68 -10.70
CA MET A 687 -9.92 -2.48 -10.31
C MET A 687 -9.21 -1.40 -11.14
N THR A 688 -9.56 -1.18 -12.41
CA THR A 688 -8.96 -0.11 -13.21
C THR A 688 -9.47 1.28 -12.83
N ILE A 689 -10.70 1.40 -12.33
CA ILE A 689 -11.26 2.69 -11.90
C ILE A 689 -10.83 3.05 -10.47
N GLN A 690 -10.72 2.06 -9.60
CA GLN A 690 -10.33 2.26 -8.21
C GLN A 690 -8.81 2.24 -8.05
N GLU A 691 -8.18 3.40 -8.28
CA GLU A 691 -6.72 3.58 -8.29
C GLU A 691 -6.04 3.01 -7.03
N ASN A 692 -6.63 3.20 -5.84
CA ASN A 692 -6.10 2.66 -4.58
C ASN A 692 -6.14 1.13 -4.53
N LEU A 693 -7.26 0.52 -4.96
CA LEU A 693 -7.40 -0.94 -5.02
C LEU A 693 -6.42 -1.52 -6.04
N SER A 694 -6.35 -0.90 -7.22
CA SER A 694 -5.37 -1.21 -8.25
C SER A 694 -3.94 -1.17 -7.72
N TRP A 695 -3.60 -0.12 -6.97
CA TRP A 695 -2.28 0.08 -6.39
C TRP A 695 -1.96 -1.01 -5.37
N ILE A 696 -2.92 -1.39 -4.51
CA ILE A 696 -2.74 -2.49 -3.54
C ILE A 696 -2.44 -3.81 -4.26
N VAL A 697 -3.25 -4.16 -5.27
CA VAL A 697 -3.06 -5.39 -6.07
C VAL A 697 -1.69 -5.38 -6.76
N ARG A 698 -1.30 -4.26 -7.36
CA ARG A 698 -0.07 -4.13 -8.15
C ARG A 698 1.20 -3.91 -7.34
N ASN A 699 1.15 -3.38 -6.12
CA ASN A 699 2.37 -2.95 -5.41
C ASN A 699 2.63 -3.70 -4.10
N THR A 700 1.65 -4.45 -3.58
CA THR A 700 1.86 -5.24 -2.36
C THR A 700 2.18 -6.69 -2.68
N ARG A 701 3.03 -7.32 -1.85
CA ARG A 701 3.39 -8.74 -2.02
C ARG A 701 2.17 -9.66 -1.92
N LEU A 702 1.24 -9.36 -1.02
CA LEU A 702 -0.01 -10.11 -0.85
C LEU A 702 -0.95 -9.91 -2.06
N GLY A 703 -1.12 -8.67 -2.52
CA GLY A 703 -1.93 -8.36 -3.70
C GLY A 703 -1.43 -9.09 -4.95
N ARG A 704 -0.12 -9.05 -5.21
CA ARG A 704 0.49 -9.76 -6.35
C ARG A 704 0.36 -11.29 -6.24
N ARG A 705 0.45 -11.85 -5.02
CA ARG A 705 0.40 -13.30 -4.80
C ARG A 705 -1.01 -13.87 -4.91
N TYR A 706 -2.03 -13.15 -4.47
CA TYR A 706 -3.39 -13.68 -4.31
C TYR A 706 -4.44 -13.07 -5.24
N LEU A 707 -4.20 -11.88 -5.81
CA LEU A 707 -5.20 -11.16 -6.61
C LEU A 707 -4.78 -10.91 -8.07
N MET A 708 -3.48 -11.01 -8.40
CA MET A 708 -3.03 -10.95 -9.79
C MET A 708 -3.18 -12.31 -10.48
N PRO A 709 -3.75 -12.38 -11.70
CA PRO A 709 -3.83 -13.61 -12.48
C PRO A 709 -2.45 -14.16 -12.85
N HIS A 710 -2.32 -15.48 -12.88
CA HIS A 710 -1.12 -16.20 -13.28
C HIS A 710 -1.43 -17.24 -14.38
N PRO A 711 -0.51 -17.54 -15.31
CA PRO A 711 -0.72 -18.55 -16.35
C PRO A 711 -1.03 -19.97 -15.85
N THR A 712 -0.75 -20.27 -14.58
CA THR A 712 -1.07 -21.57 -13.97
C THR A 712 -2.51 -21.66 -13.47
N ASP A 713 -3.24 -20.54 -13.42
CA ASP A 713 -4.60 -20.52 -12.91
C ASP A 713 -5.54 -21.23 -13.89
N GLN A 714 -6.35 -22.15 -13.35
CA GLN A 714 -7.29 -22.97 -14.13
C GLN A 714 -8.60 -22.25 -14.47
N SER A 715 -8.72 -20.96 -14.18
CA SER A 715 -9.90 -20.15 -14.46
C SER A 715 -9.57 -18.68 -14.67
N GLY A 716 -10.51 -17.91 -15.21
CA GLY A 716 -10.34 -16.46 -15.39
C GLY A 716 -9.28 -16.10 -16.43
N LEU A 717 -8.54 -15.01 -16.21
CA LEU A 717 -7.52 -14.57 -17.17
C LEU A 717 -6.34 -15.55 -17.30
N GLY A 718 -6.08 -16.40 -16.30
CA GLY A 718 -4.99 -17.38 -16.36
C GLY A 718 -5.10 -18.36 -17.51
N VAL A 719 -6.32 -18.78 -17.89
CA VAL A 719 -6.56 -19.66 -19.05
C VAL A 719 -6.14 -18.98 -20.36
N VAL A 720 -6.43 -17.69 -20.50
CA VAL A 720 -6.03 -16.91 -21.69
C VAL A 720 -4.51 -16.66 -21.69
N MET A 721 -3.90 -16.47 -20.52
CA MET A 721 -2.45 -16.32 -20.37
C MET A 721 -1.71 -17.63 -20.67
N ALA A 722 -2.25 -18.78 -20.28
CA ALA A 722 -1.71 -20.09 -20.60
C ALA A 722 -1.69 -20.34 -22.11
N GLU A 723 -2.77 -19.99 -22.82
CA GLU A 723 -2.84 -20.15 -24.27
C GLU A 723 -1.89 -19.18 -25.00
N ARG A 724 -1.77 -17.93 -24.52
CA ARG A 724 -0.72 -16.99 -24.97
C ARG A 724 0.67 -17.61 -24.83
N ASP A 725 0.99 -18.16 -23.67
CA ASP A 725 2.30 -18.76 -23.40
C ASP A 725 2.54 -19.96 -24.29
N ARG A 726 1.54 -20.82 -24.49
CA ARG A 726 1.61 -21.94 -25.44
C ARG A 726 1.95 -21.48 -26.86
N ILE A 727 1.30 -20.43 -27.35
CA ILE A 727 1.53 -19.89 -28.70
C ILE A 727 2.96 -19.35 -28.85
N VAL A 728 3.42 -18.58 -27.87
CA VAL A 728 4.75 -17.95 -27.90
C VAL A 728 5.84 -18.99 -27.71
N ASP A 729 5.68 -19.92 -26.78
CA ASP A 729 6.68 -20.92 -26.45
C ASP A 729 6.79 -21.98 -27.56
N ALA A 730 5.73 -22.23 -28.35
CA ALA A 730 5.76 -23.14 -29.49
C ALA A 730 6.78 -22.73 -30.57
N VAL A 731 7.04 -21.42 -30.72
CA VAL A 731 7.97 -20.88 -31.72
C VAL A 731 9.37 -20.62 -31.16
N ILE A 732 9.63 -21.03 -29.92
CA ILE A 732 10.93 -20.91 -29.25
C ILE A 732 11.49 -22.33 -29.02
N ASP A 733 12.81 -22.51 -29.15
CA ASP A 733 13.49 -23.77 -28.82
C ASP A 733 14.02 -23.81 -27.37
N SER A 734 14.60 -24.94 -26.98
CA SER A 734 15.16 -25.14 -25.63
C SER A 734 16.31 -24.17 -25.30
N ASP A 735 16.96 -23.62 -26.33
CA ASP A 735 18.08 -22.68 -26.20
C ASP A 735 17.61 -21.21 -26.24
N GLY A 736 16.29 -20.98 -26.30
CA GLY A 736 15.69 -19.64 -26.36
C GLY A 736 15.72 -18.97 -27.73
N LYS A 737 16.05 -19.70 -28.81
CA LYS A 737 16.08 -19.17 -30.19
C LYS A 737 14.74 -19.36 -30.88
N VAL A 738 14.44 -18.44 -31.80
CA VAL A 738 13.18 -18.42 -32.56
C VAL A 738 13.22 -19.43 -33.71
N LYS A 739 12.28 -20.37 -33.72
CA LYS A 739 12.02 -21.33 -34.81
C LYS A 739 11.33 -20.65 -35.98
N ARG A 740 12.09 -19.91 -36.78
CA ARG A 740 11.55 -19.08 -37.90
C ARG A 740 10.66 -19.85 -38.90
N HIS A 741 10.89 -21.16 -39.11
CA HIS A 741 10.08 -21.98 -40.00
C HIS A 741 8.63 -22.23 -39.52
N LEU A 742 8.35 -21.97 -38.23
CA LEU A 742 7.00 -22.08 -37.66
C LEU A 742 6.24 -20.75 -37.70
N LEU A 743 6.92 -19.64 -38.02
CA LEU A 743 6.30 -18.32 -38.08
C LEU A 743 5.55 -18.15 -39.40
N VAL A 744 4.30 -17.71 -39.31
CA VAL A 744 3.50 -17.37 -40.49
C VAL A 744 3.75 -15.92 -40.85
N LYS A 745 4.25 -15.69 -42.07
CA LYS A 745 4.58 -14.36 -42.59
C LYS A 745 3.41 -13.40 -42.40
N GLY A 746 3.73 -12.23 -41.86
CA GLY A 746 2.76 -11.17 -41.60
C GLY A 746 1.91 -11.35 -40.35
N SER A 747 1.99 -12.48 -39.64
CA SER A 747 1.28 -12.61 -38.35
C SER A 747 1.87 -11.63 -37.33
N LEU A 748 1.09 -11.26 -36.33
CA LEU A 748 1.57 -10.43 -35.23
C LEU A 748 2.78 -11.07 -34.55
N LEU A 749 2.70 -12.38 -34.27
CA LEU A 749 3.80 -13.12 -33.67
C LEU A 749 5.05 -13.10 -34.55
N SER A 750 4.94 -13.35 -35.86
CA SER A 750 6.10 -13.29 -36.78
C SER A 750 6.74 -11.91 -36.77
N SER A 751 5.92 -10.86 -36.91
CA SER A 751 6.39 -9.48 -36.96
C SER A 751 7.13 -9.08 -35.68
N LEU A 752 6.63 -9.50 -34.52
CA LEU A 752 7.25 -9.22 -33.22
C LEU A 752 8.52 -10.04 -33.01
N MET A 753 8.55 -11.31 -33.42
CA MET A 753 9.72 -12.17 -33.29
C MET A 753 10.85 -11.80 -34.27
N GLU A 754 10.53 -11.21 -35.42
CA GLU A 754 11.52 -10.72 -36.40
C GLU A 754 12.30 -9.50 -35.90
N ILE A 755 11.63 -8.60 -35.16
CA ILE A 755 12.27 -7.42 -34.58
C ILE A 755 12.95 -7.73 -33.24
N LEU A 756 12.58 -8.82 -32.57
CA LEU A 756 13.14 -9.21 -31.28
C LEU A 756 14.64 -9.52 -31.43
N GLY A 757 15.48 -8.82 -30.68
CA GLY A 757 16.95 -8.96 -30.74
C GLY A 757 17.64 -8.16 -31.86
N THR A 758 16.90 -7.36 -32.64
CA THR A 758 17.51 -6.38 -33.55
C THR A 758 18.06 -5.17 -32.79
N GLU A 759 19.14 -4.57 -33.30
CA GLU A 759 19.79 -3.42 -32.66
C GLU A 759 18.81 -2.23 -32.58
N GLY A 760 18.57 -1.73 -31.36
CA GLY A 760 17.63 -0.64 -31.11
C GLY A 760 16.15 -1.04 -30.93
N CYS A 761 15.82 -2.34 -30.87
CA CYS A 761 14.47 -2.80 -30.57
C CYS A 761 14.08 -2.50 -29.10
N PRO A 762 12.95 -1.80 -28.84
CA PRO A 762 12.55 -1.46 -27.48
C PRO A 762 11.74 -2.57 -26.78
N LEU A 763 11.49 -3.70 -27.43
CA LEU A 763 10.60 -4.76 -26.94
C LEU A 763 11.39 -5.98 -26.44
N SER A 764 10.96 -6.53 -25.31
CA SER A 764 11.41 -7.80 -24.74
C SER A 764 10.46 -8.95 -25.08
N LEU A 765 10.86 -10.20 -24.79
CA LEU A 765 9.96 -11.35 -24.94
C LEU A 765 8.69 -11.23 -24.06
N VAL A 766 8.80 -10.58 -22.90
CA VAL A 766 7.67 -10.29 -22.02
C VAL A 766 6.71 -9.30 -22.70
N ASP A 767 7.23 -8.31 -23.42
CA ASP A 767 6.41 -7.39 -24.23
C ASP A 767 5.71 -8.12 -25.37
N VAL A 768 6.38 -9.08 -26.03
CA VAL A 768 5.74 -9.92 -27.06
C VAL A 768 4.56 -10.69 -26.47
N LYS A 769 4.76 -11.37 -25.34
CA LYS A 769 3.67 -12.03 -24.61
C LYS A 769 2.53 -11.04 -24.29
N ALA A 770 2.86 -9.83 -23.84
CA ALA A 770 1.88 -8.79 -23.54
C ALA A 770 1.04 -8.36 -24.75
N GLU A 771 1.65 -8.20 -25.92
CA GLU A 771 0.95 -7.82 -27.16
C GLU A 771 0.02 -8.94 -27.65
N ILE A 772 0.50 -10.18 -27.63
CA ILE A 772 -0.29 -11.36 -28.02
C ILE A 772 -1.51 -11.51 -27.10
N PHE A 773 -1.29 -11.39 -25.79
CA PHE A 773 -2.37 -11.42 -24.80
C PHE A 773 -3.42 -10.34 -25.06
N PHE A 774 -2.97 -9.10 -25.27
CA PHE A 774 -3.88 -7.98 -25.48
C PHE A 774 -4.67 -8.12 -26.79
N ALA A 775 -4.05 -8.59 -27.87
CA ALA A 775 -4.71 -8.86 -29.14
C ALA A 775 -5.86 -9.88 -28.98
N MET A 776 -5.62 -10.98 -28.25
CA MET A 776 -6.64 -11.99 -27.95
C MET A 776 -7.81 -11.43 -27.13
N LEU A 777 -7.53 -10.61 -26.12
CA LEU A 777 -8.58 -9.97 -25.29
C LEU A 777 -9.42 -8.96 -26.08
N ALA A 778 -8.76 -8.10 -26.86
CA ALA A 778 -9.41 -7.04 -27.63
C ALA A 778 -10.26 -7.59 -28.77
N GLY A 779 -9.70 -8.51 -29.56
CA GLY A 779 -10.35 -9.09 -30.74
C GLY A 779 -11.61 -9.89 -30.41
N SER A 780 -11.62 -10.59 -29.26
CA SER A 780 -12.74 -11.44 -28.85
C SER A 780 -13.92 -10.72 -28.18
N SER A 781 -13.83 -9.39 -27.96
CA SER A 781 -14.85 -8.64 -27.20
C SER A 781 -15.36 -7.40 -27.94
N VAL A 782 -14.45 -6.62 -28.55
CA VAL A 782 -14.80 -5.30 -29.11
C VAL A 782 -15.43 -5.43 -30.49
N THR A 783 -14.76 -6.10 -31.43
CA THR A 783 -15.26 -6.35 -32.79
C THR A 783 -16.60 -7.11 -32.82
N PRO A 784 -16.80 -8.21 -32.07
CA PRO A 784 -18.09 -8.91 -32.09
C PRO A 784 -19.23 -8.05 -31.53
N SER A 785 -18.93 -7.23 -30.52
CA SER A 785 -19.88 -6.26 -29.99
C SER A 785 -20.25 -5.19 -31.03
N GLN A 786 -19.31 -4.75 -31.86
CA GLN A 786 -19.61 -3.81 -32.94
C GLN A 786 -20.39 -4.48 -34.09
N LEU A 787 -20.07 -5.73 -34.45
CA LEU A 787 -20.85 -6.50 -35.42
C LEU A 787 -22.31 -6.62 -35.01
N ALA A 788 -22.54 -7.00 -33.75
CA ALA A 788 -23.88 -7.10 -33.19
C ALA A 788 -24.65 -5.78 -33.24
N ARG A 789 -23.99 -4.64 -32.97
CA ARG A 789 -24.59 -3.30 -33.07
C ARG A 789 -24.95 -2.90 -34.49
N VAL A 790 -24.04 -3.15 -35.45
CA VAL A 790 -24.29 -2.89 -36.88
C VAL A 790 -25.51 -3.68 -37.34
N ILE A 791 -25.53 -4.99 -37.06
CA ILE A 791 -26.62 -5.85 -37.51
C ILE A 791 -27.93 -5.47 -36.80
N PHE A 792 -27.91 -5.24 -35.48
CA PHE A 792 -29.09 -4.83 -34.72
C PHE A 792 -29.76 -3.56 -35.26
N HIS A 793 -29.00 -2.49 -35.53
CA HIS A 793 -29.58 -1.22 -35.97
C HIS A 793 -30.08 -1.25 -37.42
N ILE A 794 -29.38 -1.96 -38.30
CA ILE A 794 -29.88 -2.20 -39.66
C ILE A 794 -31.15 -3.06 -39.60
N SER A 795 -31.16 -4.14 -38.81
CA SER A 795 -32.29 -5.08 -38.72
C SER A 795 -33.56 -4.46 -38.13
N ARG A 796 -33.46 -3.52 -37.18
CA ARG A 796 -34.64 -2.85 -36.62
C ARG A 796 -35.26 -1.81 -37.55
N ASN A 797 -34.52 -1.33 -38.55
CA ASN A 797 -35.03 -0.36 -39.52
C ASN A 797 -35.21 -1.03 -40.89
N PHE A 798 -36.42 -1.56 -41.13
CA PHE A 798 -36.75 -2.25 -42.37
C PHE A 798 -36.40 -1.43 -43.61
N LYS A 799 -36.66 -0.11 -43.62
CA LYS A 799 -36.33 0.75 -44.76
C LYS A 799 -34.82 0.83 -45.03
N VAL A 800 -34.01 0.92 -43.97
CA VAL A 800 -32.55 0.90 -44.10
C VAL A 800 -32.08 -0.47 -44.60
N GLN A 801 -32.65 -1.55 -44.06
CA GLN A 801 -32.29 -2.90 -44.48
C GLN A 801 -32.62 -3.17 -45.96
N GLU A 802 -33.82 -2.77 -46.42
CA GLU A 802 -34.22 -2.92 -47.82
C GLU A 802 -33.34 -2.09 -48.75
N LYS A 803 -33.08 -0.82 -48.42
CA LYS A 803 -32.21 0.04 -49.22
C LYS A 803 -30.78 -0.48 -49.33
N LEU A 804 -30.27 -1.08 -48.24
CA LEU A 804 -28.97 -1.77 -48.26
C LEU A 804 -29.01 -3.02 -49.15
N TYR A 805 -30.08 -3.81 -49.06
CA TYR A 805 -30.27 -4.96 -49.92
C TYR A 805 -30.34 -4.56 -51.40
N GLU A 806 -31.08 -3.51 -51.75
CA GLU A 806 -31.17 -2.95 -53.11
C GLU A 806 -29.80 -2.52 -53.64
N GLU A 807 -28.99 -1.80 -52.85
CA GLU A 807 -27.61 -1.45 -53.23
C GLU A 807 -26.76 -2.70 -53.50
N LEU A 808 -26.85 -3.72 -52.64
CA LEU A 808 -26.08 -4.95 -52.76
C LEU A 808 -26.49 -5.75 -54.01
N VAL A 809 -27.79 -5.82 -54.31
CA VAL A 809 -28.31 -6.48 -55.52
C VAL A 809 -27.86 -5.74 -56.77
N ALA A 810 -27.99 -4.42 -56.81
CA ALA A 810 -27.54 -3.59 -57.93
C ALA A 810 -26.02 -3.71 -58.14
N ALA A 811 -25.24 -3.71 -57.07
CA ALA A 811 -23.79 -3.89 -57.16
C ALA A 811 -23.38 -5.26 -57.68
N GLU A 812 -24.15 -6.32 -57.38
CA GLU A 812 -23.92 -7.65 -57.94
C GLU A 812 -24.29 -7.70 -59.43
N GLN A 813 -25.42 -7.08 -59.81
CA GLN A 813 -25.88 -6.93 -61.21
C GLN A 813 -24.87 -6.21 -62.09
N ASP A 814 -24.31 -5.12 -61.58
CA ASP A 814 -23.34 -4.29 -62.28
C ASP A 814 -21.92 -4.90 -62.28
N GLY A 815 -21.71 -6.07 -61.64
CA GLY A 815 -20.42 -6.72 -61.50
C GLY A 815 -19.43 -5.99 -60.58
N ARG A 816 -19.89 -5.03 -59.77
CA ARG A 816 -19.07 -4.32 -58.78
C ARG A 816 -18.67 -5.22 -57.61
N ILE A 817 -19.52 -6.19 -57.26
CA ILE A 817 -19.28 -7.22 -56.23
C ILE A 817 -19.49 -8.62 -56.83
N PRO A 818 -18.88 -9.68 -56.27
CA PRO A 818 -19.01 -11.03 -56.84
C PRO A 818 -20.39 -11.65 -56.56
N PRO A 819 -20.80 -12.66 -57.37
CA PRO A 819 -22.02 -13.42 -57.11
C PRO A 819 -21.95 -14.16 -55.75
N LEU A 820 -23.09 -14.61 -55.24
CA LEU A 820 -23.20 -15.30 -53.94
C LEU A 820 -22.32 -16.55 -53.78
N SER A 821 -21.83 -17.14 -54.87
CA SER A 821 -20.91 -18.29 -54.83
C SER A 821 -19.51 -17.91 -54.32
N ALA A 822 -19.19 -16.62 -54.26
CA ALA A 822 -17.93 -16.11 -53.74
C ALA A 822 -18.17 -15.00 -52.69
N ILE A 823 -17.22 -14.85 -51.76
CA ILE A 823 -17.25 -13.81 -50.72
C ILE A 823 -16.78 -12.48 -51.30
N ILE A 824 -17.42 -11.38 -50.89
CA ILE A 824 -17.03 -10.01 -51.27
C ILE A 824 -15.65 -9.66 -50.71
N SER A 825 -14.79 -9.01 -51.50
CA SER A 825 -13.52 -8.48 -50.99
C SER A 825 -13.71 -7.25 -50.10
N ASP A 826 -12.73 -6.97 -49.24
CA ASP A 826 -12.66 -5.79 -48.38
C ASP A 826 -12.78 -4.49 -49.18
N GLU A 827 -12.04 -4.40 -50.29
CA GLU A 827 -12.02 -3.24 -51.17
C GLU A 827 -13.37 -3.00 -51.84
N GLN A 828 -14.04 -4.06 -52.28
CA GLN A 828 -15.38 -3.99 -52.84
C GLN A 828 -16.41 -3.54 -51.81
N ALA A 829 -16.36 -4.12 -50.60
CA ALA A 829 -17.30 -3.77 -49.54
C ALA A 829 -17.15 -2.29 -49.11
N HIS A 830 -15.93 -1.77 -48.99
CA HIS A 830 -15.70 -0.36 -48.66
C HIS A 830 -16.16 0.63 -49.73
N ARG A 831 -16.24 0.21 -51.00
CA ARG A 831 -16.70 1.04 -52.13
C ARG A 831 -18.21 1.17 -52.22
N LEU A 832 -18.99 0.43 -51.43
CA LEU A 832 -20.45 0.51 -51.40
C LEU A 832 -20.90 1.70 -50.53
N PRO A 833 -21.48 2.77 -51.12
CA PRO A 833 -21.76 4.01 -50.39
C PRO A 833 -22.72 3.83 -49.22
N PHE A 834 -23.83 3.11 -49.41
CA PHE A 834 -24.86 2.98 -48.38
C PHE A 834 -24.48 1.96 -47.31
N LEU A 835 -23.79 0.86 -47.65
CA LEU A 835 -23.16 -0.02 -46.66
C LEU A 835 -22.17 0.76 -45.79
N SER A 836 -21.30 1.57 -46.40
CA SER A 836 -20.34 2.41 -45.69
C SER A 836 -21.05 3.41 -44.77
N ALA A 837 -22.12 4.04 -45.26
CA ALA A 837 -22.97 4.91 -44.47
C ALA A 837 -23.60 4.19 -43.26
N CYS A 838 -24.09 2.96 -43.43
CA CYS A 838 -24.67 2.17 -42.34
C CYS A 838 -23.64 1.84 -41.25
N ILE A 839 -22.43 1.45 -41.64
CA ILE A 839 -21.36 1.09 -40.69
C ILE A 839 -20.86 2.33 -39.95
N ARG A 840 -20.62 3.44 -40.67
CA ARG A 840 -20.21 4.72 -40.06
C ARG A 840 -21.28 5.23 -39.10
N GLU A 841 -22.54 5.13 -39.48
CA GLU A 841 -23.66 5.52 -38.63
C GLU A 841 -23.77 4.64 -37.39
N ALA A 842 -23.56 3.33 -37.52
CA ALA A 842 -23.55 2.42 -36.37
C ALA A 842 -22.38 2.72 -35.42
N GLN A 843 -21.21 3.10 -35.93
CA GLN A 843 -20.07 3.48 -35.10
C GLN A 843 -20.27 4.80 -34.35
N ARG A 844 -20.94 5.77 -34.99
CA ARG A 844 -21.32 7.06 -34.40
C ARG A 844 -22.43 6.87 -33.34
N TYR A 845 -23.52 6.23 -33.74
CA TYR A 845 -24.73 6.07 -32.93
C TYR A 845 -24.54 5.03 -31.83
N ALA A 846 -23.80 3.97 -32.08
CA ALA A 846 -23.66 2.84 -31.16
C ALA A 846 -22.17 2.44 -31.03
N PRO A 847 -21.35 3.25 -30.35
CA PRO A 847 -19.96 2.91 -30.11
C PRO A 847 -19.78 1.81 -29.05
N THR A 848 -18.67 1.08 -29.13
CA THR A 848 -18.27 0.03 -28.17
C THR A 848 -17.63 0.57 -26.89
N MET A 849 -16.93 1.71 -27.00
CA MET A 849 -16.12 2.26 -25.92
C MET A 849 -16.88 3.30 -25.11
N SER A 850 -16.70 3.27 -23.78
CA SER A 850 -17.39 4.17 -22.86
C SER A 850 -16.63 5.49 -22.64
N GLN A 851 -15.40 5.44 -22.10
CA GLN A 851 -14.57 6.61 -21.81
C GLN A 851 -13.09 6.32 -22.04
N LEU A 852 -12.34 7.36 -22.42
CA LEU A 852 -10.89 7.25 -22.63
C LEU A 852 -10.13 8.34 -21.86
N PRO A 853 -9.80 8.15 -20.57
CA PRO A 853 -9.21 9.21 -19.74
C PRO A 853 -7.74 9.50 -20.05
N ARG A 854 -7.33 10.78 -19.92
CA ARG A 854 -5.94 11.26 -19.99
C ARG A 854 -5.65 12.15 -18.78
N TYR A 855 -4.40 12.17 -18.32
CA TYR A 855 -3.99 13.16 -17.34
C TYR A 855 -3.79 14.52 -18.02
N ALA A 856 -4.27 15.58 -17.35
CA ALA A 856 -3.80 16.93 -17.63
C ALA A 856 -2.26 16.97 -17.46
N PRO A 857 -1.51 17.53 -18.42
CA PRO A 857 -0.04 17.52 -18.42
C PRO A 857 0.58 18.04 -17.12
N GLU A 858 1.65 17.38 -16.68
CA GLU A 858 2.47 17.87 -15.57
C GLU A 858 3.09 19.24 -15.90
N GLY A 859 3.16 20.11 -14.88
CA GLY A 859 3.68 21.47 -15.01
C GLY A 859 2.68 22.48 -15.58
N THR A 860 2.04 22.20 -16.71
CA THR A 860 1.20 23.20 -17.41
C THR A 860 -0.31 23.06 -17.17
N GLY A 861 -0.82 21.88 -16.82
CA GLY A 861 -2.26 21.64 -16.77
C GLY A 861 -2.92 21.73 -18.15
N LEU A 862 -4.24 21.95 -18.20
CA LEU A 862 -5.03 22.20 -19.42
C LEU A 862 -5.92 23.42 -19.23
N GLU A 863 -6.30 24.06 -20.32
CA GLU A 863 -7.32 25.11 -20.35
C GLU A 863 -8.51 24.63 -21.17
N LEU A 864 -9.69 24.55 -20.54
CA LEU A 864 -10.92 24.10 -21.19
C LEU A 864 -12.00 25.17 -20.98
N HIS A 865 -12.51 25.78 -22.05
CA HIS A 865 -13.42 26.95 -22.00
C HIS A 865 -12.94 28.04 -21.02
N GLU A 866 -11.69 28.50 -21.17
CA GLU A 866 -11.08 29.55 -20.33
C GLU A 866 -10.97 29.18 -18.83
N GLN A 867 -11.25 27.92 -18.48
CA GLN A 867 -11.10 27.41 -17.13
C GLN A 867 -9.88 26.51 -17.02
N TYR A 868 -9.01 26.86 -16.07
CA TYR A 868 -7.82 26.08 -15.78
C TYR A 868 -8.14 24.74 -15.10
N VAL A 869 -7.61 23.67 -15.69
CA VAL A 869 -7.63 22.30 -15.18
C VAL A 869 -6.21 21.93 -14.70
N PRO A 870 -6.01 21.69 -13.40
CA PRO A 870 -4.67 21.45 -12.86
C PRO A 870 -4.03 20.15 -13.38
N PRO A 871 -2.68 20.08 -13.37
CA PRO A 871 -1.91 18.87 -13.62
C PRO A 871 -2.42 17.66 -12.83
N GLY A 872 -2.35 16.47 -13.44
CA GLY A 872 -2.76 15.22 -12.79
C GLY A 872 -4.28 15.03 -12.66
N THR A 873 -5.10 15.99 -13.12
CA THR A 873 -6.55 15.79 -13.26
C THR A 873 -6.83 14.76 -14.36
N SER A 874 -7.75 13.81 -14.12
CA SER A 874 -8.24 12.89 -15.14
C SER A 874 -9.27 13.61 -16.03
N VAL A 875 -8.97 13.83 -17.30
CA VAL A 875 -9.91 14.43 -18.26
C VAL A 875 -10.25 13.41 -19.33
N SER A 876 -11.53 13.23 -19.60
CA SER A 876 -12.02 12.22 -20.53
C SER A 876 -13.17 12.74 -21.39
N THR A 877 -13.39 12.08 -22.51
CA THR A 877 -14.64 12.16 -23.27
C THR A 877 -15.17 10.75 -23.54
N SER A 878 -16.36 10.68 -24.12
CA SER A 878 -17.03 9.45 -24.52
C SER A 878 -17.39 9.49 -26.00
N PRO A 879 -17.10 8.42 -26.77
CA PRO A 879 -17.58 8.32 -28.15
C PRO A 879 -19.11 8.38 -28.24
N TRP A 880 -19.82 7.89 -27.22
CA TRP A 880 -21.28 7.92 -27.16
C TRP A 880 -21.83 9.34 -27.18
N ILE A 881 -21.21 10.22 -26.38
CA ILE A 881 -21.65 11.59 -26.18
C ILE A 881 -21.23 12.45 -27.38
N ILE A 882 -19.98 12.31 -27.84
CA ILE A 882 -19.49 13.00 -29.06
C ILE A 882 -20.31 12.59 -30.28
N GLY A 883 -20.63 11.30 -30.42
CA GLY A 883 -21.46 10.79 -31.50
C GLY A 883 -22.89 11.34 -31.51
N ARG A 884 -23.37 11.90 -30.39
CA ARG A 884 -24.71 12.50 -30.24
C ARG A 884 -24.69 14.02 -30.08
N ASN A 885 -23.52 14.64 -30.26
CA ASN A 885 -23.38 16.08 -30.15
C ASN A 885 -24.12 16.76 -31.32
N LYS A 886 -25.13 17.58 -31.01
CA LYS A 886 -25.98 18.25 -32.01
C LYS A 886 -25.25 19.33 -32.78
N ASP A 887 -24.24 19.98 -32.20
CA ASP A 887 -23.43 20.99 -32.89
C ASP A 887 -22.53 20.37 -33.96
N LEU A 888 -22.28 19.05 -33.84
CA LEU A 888 -21.51 18.28 -34.81
C LEU A 888 -22.42 17.58 -35.83
N TYR A 889 -23.49 16.92 -35.39
CA TYR A 889 -24.30 16.03 -36.24
C TYR A 889 -25.74 16.52 -36.52
N GLY A 890 -26.13 17.70 -36.03
CA GLY A 890 -27.47 18.26 -36.20
C GLY A 890 -28.49 17.75 -35.16
N GLU A 891 -29.73 18.26 -35.27
CA GLU A 891 -30.82 17.95 -34.32
C GLU A 891 -31.19 16.46 -34.27
N ASP A 892 -30.99 15.75 -35.38
CA ASP A 892 -31.26 14.32 -35.52
C ASP A 892 -30.10 13.43 -35.02
N ALA A 893 -29.11 13.97 -34.31
CA ALA A 893 -27.96 13.22 -33.80
C ALA A 893 -28.33 12.03 -32.89
N ASN A 894 -29.54 12.04 -32.30
CA ASN A 894 -30.07 10.93 -31.49
C ASN A 894 -30.85 9.89 -32.32
N SER A 895 -30.83 9.97 -33.64
CA SER A 895 -31.47 9.01 -34.54
C SER A 895 -30.40 8.22 -35.28
N PHE A 896 -30.66 6.93 -35.52
CA PHE A 896 -29.86 6.12 -36.44
C PHE A 896 -30.34 6.37 -37.87
N ARG A 897 -29.57 7.14 -38.66
CA ARG A 897 -29.90 7.59 -40.01
C ARG A 897 -28.68 7.53 -40.94
N PRO A 898 -28.43 6.39 -41.60
CA PRO A 898 -27.32 6.23 -42.53
C PRO A 898 -27.29 7.29 -43.64
N GLU A 899 -28.45 7.75 -44.11
CA GLU A 899 -28.59 8.78 -45.15
C GLU A 899 -27.76 10.04 -44.90
N ARG A 900 -27.47 10.39 -43.64
CA ARG A 900 -26.65 11.57 -43.32
C ARG A 900 -25.31 11.57 -44.03
N TRP A 901 -24.71 10.40 -44.22
CA TRP A 901 -23.38 10.26 -44.81
C TRP A 901 -23.41 10.40 -46.34
N LEU A 902 -24.59 10.23 -46.95
CA LEU A 902 -24.79 10.44 -48.38
C LEU A 902 -25.20 11.89 -48.70
N GLU A 903 -25.87 12.55 -47.77
CA GLU A 903 -26.37 13.92 -47.92
C GLU A 903 -25.36 14.98 -47.47
N ALA A 904 -24.34 14.58 -46.71
CA ALA A 904 -23.32 15.48 -46.20
C ALA A 904 -22.52 16.14 -47.34
N SER A 905 -22.27 17.44 -47.19
CA SER A 905 -21.26 18.12 -47.98
C SER A 905 -19.86 17.57 -47.67
N PRO A 906 -18.89 17.68 -48.61
CA PRO A 906 -17.51 17.27 -48.36
C PRO A 906 -16.86 17.96 -47.15
N GLU A 907 -17.33 19.15 -46.76
CA GLU A 907 -16.83 19.86 -45.59
C GLU A 907 -17.38 19.27 -44.29
N GLU A 908 -18.67 18.95 -44.24
CA GLU A 908 -19.29 18.26 -43.11
C GLU A 908 -18.66 16.89 -42.87
N GLU A 909 -18.46 16.10 -43.92
CA GLU A 909 -17.83 14.79 -43.80
C GLU A 909 -16.41 14.89 -43.22
N ARG A 910 -15.59 15.83 -43.74
CA ARG A 910 -14.24 16.10 -43.20
C ARG A 910 -14.29 16.51 -41.73
N ARG A 911 -15.27 17.33 -41.35
CA ARG A 911 -15.47 17.75 -39.95
C ARG A 911 -15.85 16.57 -39.07
N TRP A 912 -16.75 15.71 -39.51
CA TRP A 912 -17.16 14.49 -38.79
C TRP A 912 -16.00 13.51 -38.63
N ASP A 913 -15.19 13.32 -39.67
CA ASP A 913 -14.02 12.44 -39.62
C ASP A 913 -12.94 12.98 -38.69
N HIS A 914 -12.72 14.30 -38.71
CA HIS A 914 -11.78 14.96 -37.82
C HIS A 914 -12.13 14.74 -36.35
N PHE A 915 -13.43 14.73 -35.99
CA PHE A 915 -13.91 14.53 -34.62
C PHE A 915 -14.38 13.10 -34.31
N SER A 916 -14.20 12.16 -35.24
CA SER A 916 -14.57 10.76 -35.03
C SER A 916 -13.75 10.14 -33.89
N PHE A 917 -14.45 9.72 -32.84
CA PHE A 917 -13.83 9.26 -31.59
C PHE A 917 -13.98 7.74 -31.34
N HIS A 918 -14.62 7.01 -32.26
CA HIS A 918 -14.95 5.59 -32.09
C HIS A 918 -13.71 4.70 -31.84
N PHE A 919 -12.64 4.90 -32.62
CA PHE A 919 -11.38 4.17 -32.46
C PHE A 919 -10.36 4.89 -31.55
N GLY A 920 -10.83 5.86 -30.75
CA GLY A 920 -9.98 6.82 -30.04
C GLY A 920 -9.45 7.92 -30.96
N TYR A 921 -8.57 8.77 -30.43
CA TYR A 921 -8.14 10.01 -31.07
C TYR A 921 -6.63 10.22 -31.04
N GLY A 922 -6.13 10.99 -32.02
CA GLY A 922 -4.74 11.42 -32.09
C GLY A 922 -3.74 10.27 -32.17
N ALA A 923 -2.57 10.48 -31.55
CA ALA A 923 -1.44 9.54 -31.59
C ALA A 923 -1.73 8.17 -30.94
N ARG A 924 -2.86 8.04 -30.23
CA ARG A 924 -3.27 6.80 -29.53
C ARG A 924 -4.51 6.13 -30.14
N LYS A 925 -4.88 6.47 -31.38
CA LYS A 925 -5.94 5.79 -32.14
C LYS A 925 -5.63 4.29 -32.29
N CYS A 926 -6.66 3.45 -32.27
CA CYS A 926 -6.55 1.99 -32.38
C CYS A 926 -5.63 1.57 -33.56
N LEU A 927 -4.69 0.66 -33.31
CA LEU A 927 -3.80 0.12 -34.35
C LEU A 927 -4.55 -0.80 -35.32
N ALA A 928 -5.50 -1.59 -34.81
CA ALA A 928 -6.25 -2.57 -35.58
C ALA A 928 -7.49 -1.99 -36.27
N ASN A 929 -7.56 -0.67 -36.50
CA ASN A 929 -8.76 -0.02 -37.03
C ASN A 929 -9.16 -0.60 -38.40
N ASN A 930 -8.23 -0.68 -39.34
CA ASN A 930 -8.50 -1.19 -40.70
C ASN A 930 -8.86 -2.68 -40.67
N PHE A 931 -8.17 -3.46 -39.85
CA PHE A 931 -8.45 -4.89 -39.70
C PHE A 931 -9.82 -5.17 -39.08
N GLY A 932 -10.24 -4.35 -38.12
CA GLY A 932 -11.58 -4.41 -37.54
C GLY A 932 -12.65 -3.99 -38.55
N LEU A 933 -12.43 -2.90 -39.30
CA LEU A 933 -13.35 -2.44 -40.33
C LEU A 933 -13.56 -3.50 -41.42
N MET A 934 -12.50 -4.14 -41.91
CA MET A 934 -12.60 -5.24 -42.87
C MET A 934 -13.61 -6.31 -42.42
N GLN A 935 -13.56 -6.72 -41.16
CA GLN A 935 -14.51 -7.69 -40.60
C GLN A 935 -15.95 -7.15 -40.60
N LEU A 936 -16.15 -5.88 -40.19
CA LEU A 936 -17.48 -5.27 -40.16
C LEU A 936 -18.10 -5.16 -41.55
N TYR A 937 -17.34 -4.65 -42.52
CA TYR A 937 -17.81 -4.44 -43.89
C TYR A 937 -18.15 -5.75 -44.58
N LYS A 938 -17.26 -6.75 -44.50
CA LYS A 938 -17.47 -8.05 -45.15
C LYS A 938 -18.64 -8.81 -44.52
N VAL A 939 -18.70 -8.90 -43.18
CA VAL A 939 -19.80 -9.60 -42.50
C VAL A 939 -21.14 -8.92 -42.77
N ALA A 940 -21.23 -7.59 -42.66
CA ALA A 940 -22.48 -6.87 -42.91
C ALA A 940 -22.96 -7.04 -44.36
N ALA A 941 -22.07 -6.89 -45.33
CA ALA A 941 -22.39 -7.12 -46.75
C ALA A 941 -22.91 -8.53 -46.99
N GLU A 942 -22.21 -9.55 -46.49
CA GLU A 942 -22.59 -10.96 -46.68
C GLU A 942 -23.90 -11.32 -45.99
N VAL A 943 -24.12 -10.82 -44.78
CA VAL A 943 -25.35 -11.07 -44.04
C VAL A 943 -26.54 -10.44 -44.74
N PHE A 944 -26.50 -9.14 -45.04
CA PHE A 944 -27.67 -8.43 -45.58
C PHE A 944 -27.94 -8.69 -47.07
N ARG A 945 -26.95 -9.16 -47.84
CA ARG A 945 -27.21 -9.62 -49.22
C ARG A 945 -27.87 -11.01 -49.30
N ARG A 946 -27.87 -11.78 -48.20
CA ARG A 946 -28.37 -13.17 -48.15
C ARG A 946 -29.62 -13.33 -47.31
N PHE A 947 -29.75 -12.53 -46.26
CA PHE A 947 -30.78 -12.68 -45.26
C PHE A 947 -31.57 -11.39 -45.06
N GLU A 948 -32.87 -11.54 -44.85
CA GLU A 948 -33.66 -10.60 -44.10
C GLU A 948 -33.48 -10.97 -42.62
N VAL A 949 -32.96 -10.05 -41.82
CA VAL A 949 -32.64 -10.28 -40.42
C VAL A 949 -33.68 -9.59 -39.55
N LYS A 950 -34.33 -10.37 -38.69
CA LYS A 950 -35.37 -9.92 -37.76
C LYS A 950 -34.91 -10.08 -36.32
N VAL A 951 -35.21 -9.10 -35.48
CA VAL A 951 -34.92 -9.14 -34.05
C VAL A 951 -36.15 -9.66 -33.31
N GLU A 952 -35.98 -10.73 -32.52
CA GLU A 952 -37.02 -11.35 -31.70
C GLU A 952 -36.67 -11.10 -30.21
N GLY A 953 -37.57 -10.44 -29.47
CA GLY A 953 -37.33 -9.96 -28.10
C GLY A 953 -37.72 -8.48 -27.90
N SER A 954 -37.56 -7.93 -26.69
CA SER A 954 -38.00 -6.56 -26.38
C SER A 954 -37.43 -5.53 -27.36
N ASN A 955 -38.30 -4.71 -27.96
CA ASN A 955 -37.94 -3.63 -28.88
C ASN A 955 -37.26 -2.42 -28.20
N GLU A 956 -36.91 -2.53 -26.92
CA GLU A 956 -36.24 -1.45 -26.20
C GLU A 956 -34.78 -1.33 -26.63
N ASP A 957 -34.37 -0.11 -26.96
CA ASP A 957 -32.96 0.24 -27.12
C ASP A 957 -32.21 -0.11 -25.83
N THR A 958 -31.17 -0.94 -25.92
CA THR A 958 -30.28 -1.02 -24.76
C THR A 958 -29.60 0.31 -24.57
N VAL A 959 -29.30 0.60 -23.32
CA VAL A 959 -28.63 1.85 -22.99
C VAL A 959 -27.26 1.95 -23.67
N SER A 960 -26.58 0.83 -23.93
CA SER A 960 -25.30 0.82 -24.67
C SER A 960 -25.41 1.02 -26.20
N GLY A 961 -26.62 1.24 -26.70
CA GLY A 961 -26.94 1.28 -28.12
C GLY A 961 -26.71 -0.03 -28.86
N GLY A 962 -26.58 -1.17 -28.19
CA GLY A 962 -26.51 -2.49 -28.83
C GLY A 962 -27.77 -3.32 -28.65
N PRO A 963 -27.78 -4.57 -29.17
CA PRO A 963 -28.87 -5.48 -28.87
C PRO A 963 -28.94 -5.80 -27.37
N PRO A 964 -30.13 -5.98 -26.79
CA PRO A 964 -30.30 -6.58 -25.46
C PRO A 964 -29.50 -7.86 -25.33
N ALA A 965 -28.95 -8.15 -24.15
CA ALA A 965 -28.26 -9.41 -23.90
C ALA A 965 -29.16 -10.64 -24.14
N SER A 966 -30.47 -10.45 -23.99
CA SER A 966 -31.51 -11.45 -24.29
C SER A 966 -31.98 -11.44 -25.75
N ALA A 967 -31.56 -10.47 -26.57
CA ALA A 967 -32.03 -10.38 -27.94
C ALA A 967 -31.58 -11.58 -28.74
N ARG A 968 -32.47 -12.07 -29.59
CA ARG A 968 -32.21 -13.15 -30.51
C ARG A 968 -32.58 -12.71 -31.92
N PHE A 969 -31.91 -13.29 -32.89
CA PHE A 969 -32.04 -12.90 -34.29
C PHE A 969 -32.56 -14.09 -35.09
N ARG A 970 -33.61 -13.86 -35.87
CA ARG A 970 -34.05 -14.77 -36.93
C ARG A 970 -33.47 -14.30 -38.25
N PHE A 971 -32.89 -15.24 -38.99
CA PHE A 971 -32.36 -15.02 -40.32
C PHE A 971 -33.31 -15.70 -41.31
N ASP A 972 -33.97 -14.92 -42.16
CA ASP A 972 -34.85 -15.42 -43.21
C ASP A 972 -34.10 -15.30 -44.54
N ARG A 973 -33.93 -16.40 -45.29
CA ARG A 973 -33.24 -16.33 -46.59
C ARG A 973 -34.03 -15.44 -47.54
N ARG A 974 -33.37 -14.46 -48.17
CA ARG A 974 -34.04 -13.62 -49.18
C ARG A 974 -34.32 -14.44 -50.43
N ALA A 975 -35.57 -14.42 -50.87
CA ALA A 975 -35.95 -14.98 -52.16
C ALA A 975 -35.33 -14.11 -53.26
N ARG A 976 -34.50 -14.71 -54.10
CA ARG A 976 -34.01 -14.02 -55.29
C ARG A 976 -35.09 -14.06 -56.35
N SER A 977 -35.77 -12.94 -56.58
CA SER A 977 -36.56 -12.77 -57.79
C SER A 977 -35.60 -12.53 -58.96
N TRP A 978 -35.22 -13.59 -59.65
CA TRP A 978 -34.68 -13.46 -61.00
C TRP A 978 -35.63 -14.18 -61.95
N SER A 979 -36.33 -13.39 -62.75
CA SER A 979 -36.80 -13.76 -64.08
C SER A 979 -35.66 -13.62 -65.07
#